data_AF-A0A670J987-F1
#
_entry.id   AF-A0A670J987-F1
#
_cell.length_a   1.000
_cell.length_b   1.000
_cell.length_c   1.000
_cell.angle_alpha   90.00
_cell.angle_beta   90.00
_cell.angle_gamma   90.00
#
_symmetry.space_group_name_H-M   'P 1'
#
loop_
_entity.id
_entity.type
_entity.pdbx_description
1 polymer ?
#
loop_
_entity_poly.entity_id
_entity_poly.type
_entity_poly.pdbx_seq_one_letter_code
_entity_poly.pdbx_strand_id
1 'polypeptide(L)'
;MLFRAFFALIFLWGVLPSETRESRGHISVVLLGATGDLANKYLWQGLFQLYLDEVSHGHTFTFHGAAQTEPERGRRLVFERLKRLACPSDVPPNRCAVLKDQFIKLTDYHQLKTAEDYATLNQQITTTLSQEGMEEAGRIFYFSVPPFAYAEIARHINSSCRPPPGLWLRVVLEKPFGHDLRSAQELADELRTFFREEEIYRVDHYLGKQAVAHILPFRDQNRHHLDPIWNRHHVERVEIVLKETVDVKNRTGFYEKYGVIRDIHQNHLTEILMFLAMELPANTSSSEDIIRSKLQAFTSLQSPEITSAVIGQYVAYNSHVREELQKGQDYFSRTPTFAGVLVHLDNLRWEGVPFILASGKVLDERISYVRILFKNRAYCAQNETMWDPESSQCKPRQIIFHIGQGELNSPAILVSRNLFKPTMPDSGWKEVRDRPQLRIFGQPLSDYYVYIPVAERDAYSVLISRIYSGKKESFITVENLLASWAFWTPLLDGLSSQVPRLYPGGRENEQLLDFEMVGREVSFVAKETIELMDARDEQTPDKYKTIQSRFRQSQLITAWSEDLINRLASDIEAVAASAVRRSGEFHMALSGGSSPLALFRQLATRHYGFPWRQTHLWLVDERCVPLTDLESNFGTLHEQLLRHVRVPYFNIHPMPVHLNRRLCVEEDKGPELYANEIAALVTNSSFDLVLLGVGADGHTASLFPHSPVGLEGSQGVVFTESPVKPHQRMTLTLPLINKAKRVSVLVMGKGKHDIVTVVSRVGHEPKKWPVSGVSPSSGQIAWYVDYEALLG
;
A
#
# COMPACT_ATOMS: atom_id res chain seq x y z
N MET A 1 -72.63 -30.57 37.16
CA MET A 1 -72.27 -29.14 37.25
C MET A 1 -71.17 -28.88 36.23
N LEU A 2 -71.51 -28.69 34.96
CA LEU A 2 -71.85 -27.39 34.33
C LEU A 2 -70.72 -26.37 34.53
N PHE A 3 -69.80 -26.32 33.56
CA PHE A 3 -69.38 -25.10 32.84
C PHE A 3 -68.19 -25.46 31.93
N ARG A 4 -68.47 -25.86 30.69
CA ARG A 4 -67.61 -25.80 29.49
C ARG A 4 -68.23 -26.62 28.37
N ALA A 5 -69.34 -26.12 27.85
CA ALA A 5 -70.00 -26.63 26.65
C ALA A 5 -70.65 -25.45 25.95
N PHE A 6 -69.86 -24.61 25.29
CA PHE A 6 -70.33 -23.71 24.23
C PHE A 6 -69.10 -23.35 23.39
N PHE A 7 -69.22 -23.53 22.07
CA PHE A 7 -68.20 -23.41 21.01
C PHE A 7 -67.30 -24.64 20.76
N ALA A 8 -67.94 -25.76 20.44
CA ALA A 8 -67.37 -26.83 19.64
C ALA A 8 -68.31 -27.14 18.46
N LEU A 9 -68.41 -26.22 17.49
CA LEU A 9 -69.05 -26.43 16.17
C LEU A 9 -68.93 -25.12 15.37
N ILE A 10 -67.79 -24.95 14.67
CA ILE A 10 -67.49 -24.14 13.47
C ILE A 10 -65.95 -24.13 13.41
N PHE A 11 -65.35 -25.23 12.95
CA PHE A 11 -63.93 -25.29 12.52
C PHE A 11 -63.72 -26.50 11.60
N LEU A 12 -64.67 -26.67 10.68
CA LEU A 12 -64.55 -27.54 9.52
C LEU A 12 -65.02 -26.64 8.37
N TRP A 13 -64.09 -26.32 7.46
CA TRP A 13 -64.13 -25.33 6.37
C TRP A 13 -63.36 -24.04 6.68
N GLY A 14 -62.14 -23.95 6.16
CA GLY A 14 -61.38 -22.69 6.15
C GLY A 14 -59.89 -22.87 5.90
N VAL A 15 -59.53 -22.95 4.63
CA VAL A 15 -58.20 -22.65 4.07
C VAL A 15 -57.11 -23.67 4.36
N LEU A 16 -57.04 -24.70 3.49
CA LEU A 16 -55.75 -25.25 3.06
C LEU A 16 -54.80 -24.08 2.79
N PRO A 17 -53.53 -24.10 3.24
CA PRO A 17 -52.57 -23.13 2.74
C PRO A 17 -52.59 -23.31 1.23
N SER A 18 -53.12 -22.32 0.51
CA SER A 18 -52.89 -22.24 -0.91
C SER A 18 -51.38 -22.29 -1.04
N GLU A 19 -50.85 -23.32 -1.68
CA GLU A 19 -49.60 -23.19 -2.40
C GLU A 19 -49.82 -21.98 -3.31
N THR A 20 -49.45 -20.81 -2.81
CA THR A 20 -49.23 -19.64 -3.65
C THR A 20 -48.12 -20.11 -4.57
N ARG A 21 -48.50 -20.55 -5.76
CA ARG A 21 -47.63 -20.49 -6.94
C ARG A 21 -47.08 -19.07 -6.91
N GLU A 22 -45.90 -18.86 -6.33
CA GLU A 22 -45.08 -17.71 -6.64
C GLU A 22 -45.05 -17.68 -8.16
N SER A 23 -45.64 -16.64 -8.77
CA SER A 23 -45.66 -16.56 -10.22
C SER A 23 -44.21 -16.56 -10.67
N ARG A 24 -43.85 -17.57 -11.47
CA ARG A 24 -42.53 -17.69 -12.10
C ARG A 24 -42.46 -16.69 -13.25
N GLY A 25 -42.58 -15.40 -12.93
CA GLY A 25 -42.62 -14.34 -13.91
C GLY A 25 -41.29 -14.20 -14.65
N HIS A 26 -41.35 -13.52 -15.78
CA HIS A 26 -40.27 -13.30 -16.73
C HIS A 26 -39.27 -12.25 -16.23
N ILE A 27 -37.99 -12.47 -16.48
CA ILE A 27 -36.91 -11.57 -16.03
C ILE A 27 -36.18 -10.99 -17.22
N SER A 28 -36.17 -9.66 -17.33
CA SER A 28 -35.37 -8.99 -18.35
C SER A 28 -34.03 -8.52 -17.78
N VAL A 29 -32.94 -8.94 -18.41
CA VAL A 29 -31.57 -8.58 -18.02
C VAL A 29 -30.96 -7.65 -19.06
N VAL A 30 -30.62 -6.43 -18.65
CA VAL A 30 -29.97 -5.43 -19.49
C VAL A 30 -28.49 -5.32 -19.09
N LEU A 31 -27.59 -5.70 -19.99
CA LEU A 31 -26.14 -5.58 -19.78
C LEU A 31 -25.61 -4.35 -20.51
N LEU A 32 -25.40 -3.25 -19.78
CA LEU A 32 -24.81 -2.02 -20.29
C LEU A 32 -23.29 -2.18 -20.39
N GLY A 33 -22.71 -1.78 -21.52
CA GLY A 33 -21.31 -2.07 -21.85
C GLY A 33 -21.10 -3.50 -22.38
N ALA A 34 -22.12 -4.08 -23.03
CA ALA A 34 -22.14 -5.46 -23.51
C ALA A 34 -20.99 -5.87 -24.45
N THR A 35 -20.35 -4.91 -25.11
CA THR A 35 -19.21 -5.13 -26.03
C THR A 35 -17.85 -4.94 -25.35
N GLY A 36 -17.82 -4.54 -24.08
CA GLY A 36 -16.61 -4.24 -23.32
C GLY A 36 -15.88 -5.48 -22.79
N ASP A 37 -14.66 -5.26 -22.29
CA ASP A 37 -13.76 -6.32 -21.84
C ASP A 37 -14.32 -7.16 -20.68
N LEU A 38 -14.95 -6.53 -19.69
CA LEU A 38 -15.51 -7.22 -18.53
C LEU A 38 -16.68 -8.12 -18.95
N ALA A 39 -17.59 -7.60 -19.78
CA ALA A 39 -18.69 -8.35 -20.36
C ALA A 39 -18.20 -9.58 -21.13
N ASN A 40 -17.19 -9.39 -21.98
CA ASN A 40 -16.58 -10.46 -22.77
C ASN A 40 -15.85 -11.48 -21.90
N LYS A 41 -15.09 -11.07 -20.89
CA LYS A 41 -14.30 -12.02 -20.09
C LYS A 41 -15.18 -12.83 -19.11
N TYR A 42 -16.18 -12.19 -18.48
CA TYR A 42 -16.88 -12.80 -17.35
C TYR A 42 -18.40 -12.74 -17.42
N LEU A 43 -19.00 -11.58 -17.70
CA LEU A 43 -20.44 -11.39 -17.44
C LEU A 43 -21.34 -12.23 -18.34
N TRP A 44 -21.04 -12.34 -19.64
CA TRP A 44 -21.83 -13.21 -20.53
C TRP A 44 -21.77 -14.68 -20.11
N GLN A 45 -20.63 -15.14 -19.58
CA GLN A 45 -20.49 -16.50 -19.05
C GLN A 45 -21.32 -16.68 -17.77
N GLY A 46 -21.28 -15.71 -16.86
CA GLY A 46 -22.07 -15.76 -15.63
C GLY A 46 -23.59 -15.65 -15.87
N LEU A 47 -24.02 -14.84 -16.84
CA LEU A 47 -25.43 -14.76 -17.27
C LEU A 47 -25.89 -16.06 -17.95
N PHE A 48 -25.03 -16.69 -18.74
CA PHE A 48 -25.33 -18.00 -19.31
C PHE A 48 -25.43 -19.07 -18.22
N GLN A 49 -24.56 -19.05 -17.21
CA GLN A 49 -24.67 -19.95 -16.05
C GLN A 49 -25.99 -19.73 -15.30
N LEU A 50 -26.37 -18.47 -15.04
CA LEU A 50 -27.66 -18.15 -14.42
C LEU A 50 -28.81 -18.75 -15.24
N TYR A 51 -28.78 -18.58 -16.56
CA TYR A 51 -29.81 -19.15 -17.43
C TYR A 51 -29.86 -20.68 -17.33
N LEU A 52 -28.72 -21.37 -17.36
CA LEU A 52 -28.66 -22.82 -17.22
C LEU A 52 -29.24 -23.31 -15.89
N ASP A 53 -28.90 -22.63 -14.81
CA ASP A 53 -29.33 -22.98 -13.45
C ASP A 53 -30.85 -22.78 -13.31
N GLU A 54 -31.40 -21.66 -13.79
CA GLU A 54 -32.79 -21.26 -13.51
C GLU A 54 -33.83 -21.71 -14.54
N VAL A 55 -33.44 -21.91 -15.81
CA VAL A 55 -34.40 -22.33 -16.86
C VAL A 55 -35.00 -23.69 -16.56
N SER A 56 -34.23 -24.58 -15.91
CA SER A 56 -34.69 -25.90 -15.50
C SER A 56 -35.75 -25.87 -14.39
N HIS A 57 -35.81 -24.77 -13.63
CA HIS A 57 -36.81 -24.51 -12.59
C HIS A 57 -38.06 -23.79 -13.14
N GLY A 58 -38.11 -23.53 -14.45
CA GLY A 58 -39.26 -22.92 -15.12
C GLY A 58 -39.26 -21.38 -15.13
N HIS A 59 -38.12 -20.74 -14.88
CA HIS A 59 -37.94 -19.31 -15.05
C HIS A 59 -37.67 -18.95 -16.52
N THR A 60 -38.17 -17.80 -16.96
CA THR A 60 -37.98 -17.29 -18.33
C THR A 60 -37.21 -15.98 -18.33
N PHE A 61 -36.40 -15.76 -19.37
CA PHE A 61 -35.46 -14.65 -19.44
C PHE A 61 -35.40 -14.03 -20.85
N THR A 62 -35.20 -12.72 -20.92
CA THR A 62 -34.66 -12.03 -22.09
C THR A 62 -33.37 -11.30 -21.71
N PHE A 63 -32.40 -11.31 -22.62
CA PHE A 63 -31.11 -10.65 -22.42
C PHE A 63 -30.95 -9.51 -23.43
N HIS A 64 -30.67 -8.32 -22.94
CA HIS A 64 -30.50 -7.11 -23.74
C HIS A 64 -29.07 -6.62 -23.56
N GLY A 65 -28.20 -6.96 -24.51
CA GLY A 65 -26.87 -6.37 -24.59
C GLY A 65 -26.97 -4.93 -25.06
N ALA A 66 -26.38 -3.98 -24.34
CA ALA A 66 -26.46 -2.57 -24.69
C ALA A 66 -25.09 -1.89 -24.65
N ALA A 67 -24.77 -1.07 -25.65
CA ALA A 67 -23.57 -0.23 -25.68
C ALA A 67 -23.75 0.96 -26.62
N GLN A 68 -22.75 1.84 -26.71
CA GLN A 68 -22.76 2.95 -27.67
C GLN A 68 -22.38 2.52 -29.09
N THR A 69 -21.89 1.27 -29.29
CA THR A 69 -21.50 0.74 -30.60
C THR A 69 -22.70 0.69 -31.54
N GLU A 70 -22.48 1.01 -32.83
CA GLU A 70 -23.54 0.98 -33.84
C GLU A 70 -24.25 -0.40 -33.92
N PRO A 71 -25.59 -0.43 -34.11
CA PRO A 71 -26.41 -1.64 -33.96
C PRO A 71 -25.89 -2.88 -34.68
N GLU A 72 -25.54 -2.76 -35.97
CA GLU A 72 -25.06 -3.90 -36.75
C GLU A 72 -23.74 -4.46 -36.23
N ARG A 73 -22.80 -3.58 -35.88
CA ARG A 73 -21.49 -3.97 -35.36
C ARG A 73 -21.63 -4.56 -33.96
N GLY A 74 -22.42 -3.93 -33.09
CA GLY A 74 -22.67 -4.40 -31.73
C GLY A 74 -23.32 -5.78 -31.72
N ARG A 75 -24.36 -6.00 -32.53
CA ARG A 75 -25.03 -7.31 -32.66
C ARG A 75 -24.06 -8.40 -33.13
N ARG A 76 -23.19 -8.12 -34.10
CA ARG A 76 -22.14 -9.06 -34.54
C ARG A 76 -21.15 -9.40 -33.41
N LEU A 77 -20.66 -8.39 -32.68
CA LEU A 77 -19.69 -8.59 -31.59
C LEU A 77 -20.28 -9.41 -30.45
N VAL A 78 -21.50 -9.09 -30.01
CA VAL A 78 -22.20 -9.87 -28.96
C VAL A 78 -22.44 -11.30 -29.45
N PHE A 79 -22.98 -11.48 -30.66
CA PHE A 79 -23.25 -12.81 -31.20
C PHE A 79 -21.99 -13.70 -31.27
N GLU A 80 -20.87 -13.17 -31.77
CA GLU A 80 -19.58 -13.87 -31.79
C GLU A 80 -19.11 -14.23 -30.38
N ARG A 81 -19.37 -13.36 -29.40
CA ARG A 81 -19.05 -13.65 -28.01
C ARG A 81 -19.92 -14.78 -27.44
N LEU A 82 -21.23 -14.74 -27.69
CA LEU A 82 -22.16 -15.76 -27.19
C LEU A 82 -21.84 -17.15 -27.77
N LYS A 83 -21.43 -17.21 -29.04
CA LYS A 83 -20.95 -18.46 -29.66
C LYS A 83 -19.73 -19.07 -28.96
N ARG A 84 -18.91 -18.27 -28.27
CA ARG A 84 -17.71 -18.74 -27.55
C ARG A 84 -17.96 -19.08 -26.08
N LEU A 85 -19.20 -19.00 -25.59
CA LEU A 85 -19.53 -19.40 -24.22
C LEU A 85 -19.18 -20.87 -23.98
N ALA A 86 -18.56 -21.14 -22.84
CA ALA A 86 -18.17 -22.48 -22.43
C ALA A 86 -19.34 -23.19 -21.75
N CYS A 87 -19.46 -24.49 -22.00
CA CYS A 87 -20.40 -25.34 -21.29
C CYS A 87 -19.78 -25.77 -19.95
N PRO A 88 -20.51 -25.63 -18.83
CA PRO A 88 -20.10 -26.17 -17.55
C PRO A 88 -19.92 -27.70 -17.62
N SER A 89 -18.95 -28.24 -16.88
CA SER A 89 -18.62 -29.67 -16.90
C SER A 89 -19.71 -30.57 -16.30
N ASP A 90 -20.58 -29.99 -15.48
CA ASP A 90 -21.74 -30.63 -14.84
C ASP A 90 -22.98 -30.69 -15.74
N VAL A 91 -22.95 -30.07 -16.94
CA VAL A 91 -24.04 -30.11 -17.91
C VAL A 91 -23.66 -30.97 -19.12
N PRO A 92 -24.48 -31.98 -19.50
CA PRO A 92 -24.19 -32.80 -20.68
C PRO A 92 -24.02 -31.95 -21.96
N PRO A 93 -22.99 -32.20 -22.80
CA PRO A 93 -22.67 -31.35 -23.94
C PRO A 93 -23.83 -31.09 -24.90
N ASN A 94 -24.61 -32.13 -25.23
CA ASN A 94 -25.76 -32.00 -26.14
C ASN A 94 -26.86 -31.10 -25.55
N ARG A 95 -27.13 -31.23 -24.24
CA ARG A 95 -28.10 -30.38 -23.55
C ARG A 95 -27.62 -28.93 -23.50
N CYS A 96 -26.35 -28.73 -23.17
CA CYS A 96 -25.75 -27.40 -23.14
C CYS A 96 -25.78 -26.73 -24.51
N ALA A 97 -25.51 -27.45 -25.61
CA ALA A 97 -25.58 -26.90 -26.97
C ALA A 97 -26.97 -26.35 -27.30
N VAL A 98 -28.04 -27.11 -26.99
CA VAL A 98 -29.43 -26.66 -27.18
C VAL A 98 -29.74 -25.43 -26.35
N LEU A 99 -29.38 -25.45 -25.07
CA LEU A 99 -29.61 -24.31 -24.16
C LEU A 99 -28.81 -23.07 -24.58
N LYS A 100 -27.61 -23.25 -25.11
CA LYS A 100 -26.78 -22.17 -25.65
C LYS A 100 -27.41 -21.54 -26.89
N ASP A 101 -27.93 -22.34 -27.80
CA ASP A 101 -28.66 -21.84 -28.98
C ASP A 101 -29.94 -21.08 -28.57
N GLN A 102 -30.63 -21.55 -27.54
CA GLN A 102 -31.77 -20.83 -26.94
C GLN A 102 -31.32 -19.51 -26.31
N PHE A 103 -30.26 -19.51 -25.50
CA PHE A 103 -29.70 -18.31 -24.89
C PHE A 103 -29.31 -17.25 -25.92
N ILE A 104 -28.70 -17.67 -27.04
CA ILE A 104 -28.37 -16.79 -28.17
C ILE A 104 -29.63 -16.15 -28.76
N LYS A 105 -30.71 -16.93 -28.96
CA LYS A 105 -31.99 -16.41 -29.49
C LYS A 105 -32.70 -15.46 -28.54
N LEU A 106 -32.54 -15.68 -27.23
CA LEU A 106 -33.09 -14.82 -26.18
C LEU A 106 -32.26 -13.55 -25.95
N THR A 107 -31.12 -13.40 -26.64
CA THR A 107 -30.24 -12.24 -26.50
C THR A 107 -30.35 -11.32 -27.72
N ASP A 108 -30.68 -10.06 -27.48
CA ASP A 108 -30.64 -9.01 -28.51
C ASP A 108 -29.68 -7.87 -28.14
N TYR A 109 -29.29 -7.07 -29.13
CA TYR A 109 -28.40 -5.93 -28.98
C TYR A 109 -29.10 -4.59 -29.25
N HIS A 110 -28.87 -3.62 -28.36
CA HIS A 110 -29.44 -2.28 -28.40
C HIS A 110 -28.34 -1.22 -28.34
N GLN A 111 -28.45 -0.17 -29.17
CA GLN A 111 -27.61 1.00 -29.00
C GLN A 111 -28.31 1.98 -28.05
N LEU A 112 -27.71 2.25 -26.89
CA LEU A 112 -28.29 3.18 -25.90
C LEU A 112 -27.35 4.37 -25.69
N LYS A 113 -27.81 5.58 -26.03
CA LYS A 113 -27.07 6.84 -25.88
C LYS A 113 -27.91 7.91 -25.16
N THR A 114 -29.19 8.00 -25.47
CA THR A 114 -30.10 9.09 -25.08
C THR A 114 -31.28 8.59 -24.27
N ALA A 115 -32.01 9.49 -23.59
CA ALA A 115 -33.22 9.13 -22.85
C ALA A 115 -34.31 8.45 -23.72
N GLU A 116 -34.39 8.81 -25.01
CA GLU A 116 -35.33 8.22 -25.98
C GLU A 116 -34.98 6.76 -26.28
N ASP A 117 -33.70 6.41 -26.34
CA ASP A 117 -33.26 5.02 -26.55
C ASP A 117 -33.73 4.12 -25.39
N TYR A 118 -33.61 4.61 -24.15
CA TYR A 118 -34.08 3.89 -22.95
C TYR A 118 -35.61 3.76 -22.89
N ALA A 119 -36.33 4.79 -23.33
CA ALA A 119 -37.79 4.75 -23.44
C ALA A 119 -38.23 3.73 -24.49
N THR A 120 -37.54 3.70 -25.63
CA THR A 120 -37.78 2.74 -26.72
C THR A 120 -37.53 1.30 -26.24
N LEU A 121 -36.41 1.05 -25.54
CA LEU A 121 -36.12 -0.26 -24.96
C LEU A 121 -37.22 -0.71 -23.98
N ASN A 122 -37.70 0.17 -23.12
CA ASN A 122 -38.78 -0.15 -22.19
C ASN A 122 -40.07 -0.55 -22.93
N GLN A 123 -40.43 0.21 -23.96
CA GLN A 123 -41.59 -0.08 -24.78
C GLN A 123 -41.45 -1.43 -25.50
N GLN A 124 -40.26 -1.73 -26.03
CA GLN A 124 -39.97 -3.01 -26.67
C GLN A 124 -40.11 -4.18 -25.69
N ILE A 125 -39.48 -4.10 -24.51
CA ILE A 125 -39.61 -5.13 -23.46
C ILE A 125 -41.09 -5.37 -23.14
N THR A 126 -41.83 -4.30 -22.83
CA THR A 126 -43.25 -4.40 -22.46
C THR A 126 -44.10 -5.00 -23.59
N THR A 127 -43.84 -4.60 -24.83
CA THR A 127 -44.57 -5.08 -26.01
C THR A 127 -44.30 -6.56 -26.27
N THR A 128 -43.04 -6.98 -26.22
CA THR A 128 -42.64 -8.38 -26.42
C THR A 128 -43.27 -9.28 -25.37
N LEU A 129 -43.19 -8.91 -24.09
CA LEU A 129 -43.79 -9.71 -23.01
C LEU A 129 -45.31 -9.82 -23.17
N SER A 130 -45.98 -8.72 -23.54
CA SER A 130 -47.42 -8.75 -23.81
C SER A 130 -47.79 -9.63 -25.01
N GLN A 131 -46.99 -9.63 -26.09
CA GLN A 131 -47.23 -10.44 -27.28
C GLN A 131 -46.99 -11.94 -27.02
N GLU A 132 -46.02 -12.27 -26.19
CA GLU A 132 -45.70 -13.66 -25.81
C GLU A 132 -46.54 -14.17 -24.63
N GLY A 133 -47.43 -13.34 -24.07
CA GLY A 133 -48.29 -13.69 -22.94
C GLY A 133 -47.50 -13.94 -21.65
N MET A 134 -46.37 -13.27 -21.48
CA MET A 134 -45.50 -13.38 -20.30
C MET A 134 -45.73 -12.21 -19.34
N GLU A 135 -45.78 -12.51 -18.04
CA GLU A 135 -45.82 -11.50 -16.98
C GLU A 135 -44.41 -11.20 -16.48
N GLU A 136 -44.02 -9.93 -16.45
CA GLU A 136 -42.72 -9.51 -15.95
C GLU A 136 -42.65 -9.67 -14.40
N ALA A 137 -41.59 -10.28 -13.89
CA ALA A 137 -41.30 -10.36 -12.45
C ALA A 137 -40.33 -9.25 -11.99
N GLY A 138 -39.38 -8.87 -12.85
CA GLY A 138 -38.42 -7.83 -12.52
C GLY A 138 -37.29 -7.66 -13.53
N ARG A 139 -36.47 -6.64 -13.30
CA ARG A 139 -35.36 -6.25 -14.20
C ARG A 139 -34.02 -6.18 -13.50
N ILE A 140 -33.00 -6.66 -14.19
CA ILE A 140 -31.59 -6.47 -13.79
C ILE A 140 -30.94 -5.51 -14.80
N PHE A 141 -30.38 -4.41 -14.33
CA PHE A 141 -29.48 -3.57 -15.12
C PHE A 141 -28.05 -3.72 -14.61
N TYR A 142 -27.16 -4.30 -15.42
CA TYR A 142 -25.76 -4.48 -15.07
C TYR A 142 -24.89 -3.41 -15.74
N PHE A 143 -24.22 -2.59 -14.93
CA PHE A 143 -23.41 -1.47 -15.40
C PHE A 143 -21.95 -1.89 -15.59
N SER A 144 -21.65 -2.53 -16.73
CA SER A 144 -20.26 -2.80 -17.16
C SER A 144 -19.68 -1.60 -17.93
N VAL A 145 -19.82 -0.41 -17.35
CA VAL A 145 -19.42 0.89 -17.93
C VAL A 145 -18.60 1.69 -16.92
N PRO A 146 -17.85 2.72 -17.36
CA PRO A 146 -17.08 3.57 -16.46
C PRO A 146 -17.97 4.32 -15.43
N PRO A 147 -17.50 4.56 -14.19
CA PRO A 147 -18.30 5.18 -13.13
C PRO A 147 -18.85 6.58 -13.45
N PHE A 148 -18.14 7.37 -14.26
CA PHE A 148 -18.61 8.71 -14.65
C PHE A 148 -19.94 8.68 -15.41
N ALA A 149 -20.31 7.55 -16.01
CA ALA A 149 -21.56 7.39 -16.74
C ALA A 149 -22.74 6.95 -15.84
N TYR A 150 -22.49 6.59 -14.57
CA TYR A 150 -23.49 5.94 -13.72
C TYR A 150 -24.70 6.83 -13.48
N ALA A 151 -24.49 8.10 -13.13
CA ALA A 151 -25.57 9.02 -12.81
C ALA A 151 -26.48 9.31 -14.01
N GLU A 152 -25.89 9.47 -15.21
CA GLU A 152 -26.66 9.71 -16.43
C GLU A 152 -27.52 8.51 -16.80
N ILE A 153 -26.94 7.31 -16.76
CA ILE A 153 -27.67 6.07 -17.00
C ILE A 153 -28.76 5.86 -15.95
N ALA A 154 -28.45 6.10 -14.67
CA ALA A 154 -29.41 6.00 -13.57
C ALA A 154 -30.62 6.91 -13.79
N ARG A 155 -30.38 8.15 -14.24
CA ARG A 155 -31.42 9.11 -14.59
C ARG A 155 -32.33 8.58 -15.71
N HIS A 156 -31.74 8.07 -16.80
CA HIS A 156 -32.51 7.52 -17.93
C HIS A 156 -33.36 6.31 -17.52
N ILE A 157 -32.78 5.38 -16.74
CA ILE A 157 -33.52 4.22 -16.23
C ILE A 157 -34.68 4.68 -15.35
N ASN A 158 -34.42 5.56 -14.38
CA ASN A 158 -35.46 6.03 -13.46
C ASN A 158 -36.57 6.80 -14.18
N SER A 159 -36.26 7.54 -15.25
CA SER A 159 -37.25 8.32 -16.00
C SER A 159 -38.15 7.49 -16.92
N SER A 160 -37.63 6.46 -17.58
CA SER A 160 -38.34 5.83 -18.70
C SER A 160 -38.17 4.31 -18.84
N CYS A 161 -37.24 3.69 -18.12
CA CYS A 161 -36.92 2.25 -18.26
C CYS A 161 -37.04 1.43 -16.97
N ARG A 162 -37.54 2.06 -15.91
CA ARG A 162 -37.87 1.42 -14.64
C ARG A 162 -39.06 0.47 -14.83
N PRO A 163 -39.04 -0.75 -14.25
CA PRO A 163 -40.18 -1.66 -14.35
C PRO A 163 -41.43 -1.06 -13.66
N PRO A 164 -42.64 -1.47 -14.07
CA PRO A 164 -43.89 -1.03 -13.43
C PRO A 164 -43.92 -1.23 -11.91
N PRO A 165 -44.70 -0.42 -11.17
CA PRO A 165 -44.85 -0.56 -9.73
C PRO A 165 -45.27 -1.98 -9.32
N GLY A 166 -44.64 -2.52 -8.26
CA GLY A 166 -44.89 -3.87 -7.75
C GLY A 166 -43.86 -4.91 -8.20
N LEU A 167 -43.08 -4.62 -9.24
CA LEU A 167 -41.97 -5.46 -9.70
C LEU A 167 -40.64 -5.01 -9.09
N TRP A 168 -39.69 -5.93 -8.95
CA TRP A 168 -38.38 -5.59 -8.41
C TRP A 168 -37.44 -5.05 -9.50
N LEU A 169 -36.57 -4.12 -9.10
CA LEU A 169 -35.46 -3.59 -9.89
C LEU A 169 -34.15 -3.91 -9.18
N ARG A 170 -33.15 -4.37 -9.93
CA ARG A 170 -31.79 -4.57 -9.43
C ARG A 170 -30.78 -3.91 -10.35
N VAL A 171 -30.04 -2.95 -9.82
CA VAL A 171 -29.01 -2.18 -10.52
C VAL A 171 -27.66 -2.62 -9.99
N VAL A 172 -26.84 -3.20 -10.85
CA VAL A 172 -25.53 -3.74 -10.48
C VAL A 172 -24.46 -2.77 -10.94
N LEU A 173 -23.60 -2.34 -10.01
CA LEU A 173 -22.54 -1.37 -10.26
C LEU A 173 -21.17 -2.01 -10.03
N GLU A 174 -20.21 -1.67 -10.87
CA GLU A 174 -18.82 -2.13 -10.76
C GLU A 174 -17.94 -1.09 -10.07
N LYS A 175 -16.86 -1.57 -9.44
CA LYS A 175 -15.84 -0.68 -8.90
C LYS A 175 -15.15 0.09 -10.05
N PRO A 176 -14.62 1.30 -9.80
CA PRO A 176 -14.43 1.97 -8.51
C PRO A 176 -15.63 2.82 -8.04
N PHE A 177 -15.88 2.79 -6.72
CA PHE A 177 -16.92 3.58 -6.05
C PHE A 177 -16.30 4.76 -5.29
N GLY A 178 -15.88 5.78 -6.04
CA GLY A 178 -15.06 6.87 -5.53
C GLY A 178 -13.56 6.54 -5.49
N HIS A 179 -12.76 7.53 -5.11
CA HIS A 179 -11.30 7.41 -4.92
C HIS A 179 -10.84 7.92 -3.55
N ASP A 180 -11.76 8.43 -2.74
CA ASP A 180 -11.62 8.83 -1.35
C ASP A 180 -13.02 8.92 -0.73
N LEU A 181 -13.10 9.20 0.57
CA LEU A 181 -14.37 9.35 1.28
C LEU A 181 -15.29 10.39 0.65
N ARG A 182 -14.76 11.53 0.23
CA ARG A 182 -15.56 12.63 -0.32
C ARG A 182 -16.21 12.24 -1.65
N SER A 183 -15.41 11.76 -2.59
CA SER A 183 -15.90 11.35 -3.92
C SER A 183 -16.83 10.14 -3.86
N ALA A 184 -16.63 9.24 -2.89
CA ALA A 184 -17.55 8.14 -2.63
C ALA A 184 -18.90 8.64 -2.09
N GLN A 185 -18.89 9.63 -1.20
CA GLN A 185 -20.09 10.29 -0.69
C GLN A 185 -20.85 11.01 -1.82
N GLU A 186 -20.15 11.79 -2.64
CA GLU A 186 -20.74 12.50 -3.79
C GLU A 186 -21.43 11.52 -4.77
N LEU A 187 -20.76 10.40 -5.10
CA LEU A 187 -21.34 9.35 -5.95
C LEU A 187 -22.57 8.69 -5.30
N ALA A 188 -22.50 8.40 -3.99
CA ALA A 188 -23.60 7.77 -3.27
C ALA A 188 -24.83 8.68 -3.20
N ASP A 189 -24.63 9.97 -2.90
CA ASP A 189 -25.71 10.97 -2.84
C ASP A 189 -26.36 11.17 -4.20
N GLU A 190 -25.56 11.23 -5.27
CA GLU A 190 -26.10 11.35 -6.63
C GLU A 190 -26.95 10.13 -7.01
N LEU A 191 -26.46 8.90 -6.79
CA LEU A 191 -27.20 7.68 -7.13
C LEU A 191 -28.47 7.50 -6.29
N ARG A 192 -28.46 7.96 -5.03
CA ARG A 192 -29.63 7.93 -4.14
C ARG A 192 -30.80 8.77 -4.65
N THR A 193 -30.56 9.72 -5.55
CA THR A 193 -31.65 10.49 -6.18
C THR A 193 -32.47 9.65 -7.17
N PHE A 194 -31.92 8.55 -7.69
CA PHE A 194 -32.54 7.74 -8.74
C PHE A 194 -32.97 6.34 -8.26
N PHE A 195 -32.21 5.74 -7.34
CA PHE A 195 -32.43 4.38 -6.89
C PHE A 195 -32.45 4.28 -5.37
N ARG A 196 -33.20 3.31 -4.86
CA ARG A 196 -33.17 2.95 -3.44
C ARG A 196 -32.03 1.97 -3.17
N GLU A 197 -31.55 1.93 -1.93
CA GLU A 197 -30.39 1.09 -1.59
C GLU A 197 -30.68 -0.41 -1.76
N GLU A 198 -31.92 -0.84 -1.51
CA GLU A 198 -32.37 -2.20 -1.79
C GLU A 198 -32.31 -2.58 -3.28
N GLU A 199 -32.22 -1.60 -4.18
CA GLU A 199 -32.12 -1.82 -5.62
C GLU A 199 -30.67 -1.90 -6.10
N ILE A 200 -29.72 -1.31 -5.36
CA ILE A 200 -28.32 -1.20 -5.82
C ILE A 200 -27.47 -2.37 -5.30
N TYR A 201 -26.68 -2.97 -6.20
CA TYR A 201 -25.76 -4.07 -5.92
C TYR A 201 -24.36 -3.64 -6.34
N ARG A 202 -23.55 -3.16 -5.38
CA ARG A 202 -22.15 -2.76 -5.62
C ARG A 202 -21.25 -3.99 -5.57
N VAL A 203 -20.65 -4.33 -6.70
CA VAL A 203 -19.87 -5.55 -6.87
C VAL A 203 -18.47 -5.38 -6.32
N ASP A 204 -18.14 -6.27 -5.38
CA ASP A 204 -16.77 -6.68 -5.14
C ASP A 204 -16.66 -8.17 -5.52
N HIS A 205 -15.99 -8.46 -6.64
CA HIS A 205 -15.88 -9.83 -7.15
C HIS A 205 -15.12 -10.78 -6.21
N TYR A 206 -14.32 -10.31 -5.25
CA TYR A 206 -13.69 -11.21 -4.27
C TYR A 206 -14.72 -11.88 -3.37
N LEU A 207 -15.87 -11.25 -3.12
CA LEU A 207 -16.98 -11.85 -2.36
C LEU A 207 -17.65 -13.01 -3.10
N GLY A 208 -17.43 -13.13 -4.42
CA GLY A 208 -17.85 -14.27 -5.23
C GLY A 208 -16.87 -15.43 -5.24
N LYS A 209 -15.62 -15.25 -4.80
CA LYS A 209 -14.62 -16.33 -4.78
C LYS A 209 -14.99 -17.35 -3.72
N GLN A 210 -15.07 -18.62 -4.09
CA GLN A 210 -15.67 -19.68 -3.25
C GLN A 210 -15.08 -19.79 -1.85
N ALA A 211 -13.74 -19.65 -1.69
CA ALA A 211 -13.12 -19.67 -0.37
C ALA A 211 -13.52 -18.45 0.49
N VAL A 212 -13.59 -17.25 -0.10
CA VAL A 212 -14.01 -16.01 0.59
C VAL A 212 -15.49 -16.08 0.95
N ALA A 213 -16.33 -16.47 -0.01
CA ALA A 213 -17.77 -16.61 0.16
C ALA A 213 -18.14 -17.65 1.25
N HIS A 214 -17.21 -18.53 1.62
CA HIS A 214 -17.39 -19.56 2.62
C HIS A 214 -16.80 -19.19 4.00
N ILE A 215 -16.11 -18.05 4.18
CA ILE A 215 -15.57 -17.64 5.48
C ILE A 215 -16.66 -17.58 6.55
N LEU A 216 -17.77 -16.88 6.28
CA LEU A 216 -18.87 -16.74 7.24
C LEU A 216 -19.61 -18.07 7.49
N PRO A 217 -20.04 -18.82 6.45
CA PRO A 217 -20.60 -20.16 6.65
C PRO A 217 -19.68 -21.11 7.42
N PHE A 218 -18.38 -21.09 7.16
CA PHE A 218 -17.40 -21.92 7.87
C PHE A 218 -17.36 -21.57 9.35
N ARG A 219 -17.31 -20.27 9.69
CA ARG A 219 -17.33 -19.79 11.07
C ARG A 219 -18.60 -20.23 11.80
N ASP A 220 -19.74 -20.17 11.12
CA ASP A 220 -21.03 -20.56 11.68
C ASP A 220 -21.17 -22.07 11.90
N GLN A 221 -20.84 -22.87 10.88
CA GLN A 221 -20.91 -24.34 10.94
C GLN A 221 -19.95 -24.93 11.99
N ASN A 222 -18.83 -24.25 12.23
CA ASN A 222 -17.80 -24.69 13.17
C ASN A 222 -17.81 -23.85 14.47
N ARG A 223 -18.90 -23.13 14.74
CA ARG A 223 -19.04 -22.19 15.88
C ARG A 223 -18.62 -22.80 17.21
N HIS A 224 -19.04 -24.04 17.49
CA HIS A 224 -18.72 -24.74 18.73
C HIS A 224 -17.21 -24.95 18.97
N HIS A 225 -16.43 -25.10 17.90
CA HIS A 225 -14.97 -25.20 17.97
C HIS A 225 -14.29 -23.84 17.93
N LEU A 226 -14.85 -22.89 17.15
CA LEU A 226 -14.21 -21.62 16.85
C LEU A 226 -14.43 -20.55 17.93
N ASP A 227 -15.63 -20.43 18.51
CA ASP A 227 -15.93 -19.38 19.49
C ASP A 227 -14.91 -19.31 20.66
N PRO A 228 -14.45 -20.44 21.24
CA PRO A 228 -13.45 -20.42 22.31
C PRO A 228 -12.07 -19.91 21.88
N ILE A 229 -11.71 -20.06 20.60
CA ILE A 229 -10.34 -19.81 20.09
C ILE A 229 -10.25 -18.63 19.11
N TRP A 230 -11.36 -18.09 18.61
CA TRP A 230 -11.38 -17.00 17.63
C TRP A 230 -11.30 -15.63 18.30
N ASN A 231 -10.25 -15.42 19.10
CA ASN A 231 -10.04 -14.23 19.92
C ASN A 231 -8.55 -14.00 20.25
N ARG A 232 -8.24 -12.82 20.78
CA ARG A 232 -6.90 -12.36 21.16
C ARG A 232 -6.11 -13.27 22.10
N HIS A 233 -6.75 -14.12 22.87
CA HIS A 233 -6.04 -15.01 23.79
C HIS A 233 -5.40 -16.19 23.07
N HIS A 234 -5.91 -16.53 21.89
CA HIS A 234 -5.56 -17.72 21.12
C HIS A 234 -5.04 -17.39 19.71
N VAL A 235 -5.53 -16.35 19.05
CA VAL A 235 -5.01 -15.90 17.76
C VAL A 235 -3.75 -15.07 17.98
N GLU A 236 -2.69 -15.41 17.25
CA GLU A 236 -1.43 -14.66 17.24
C GLU A 236 -1.50 -13.50 16.27
N ARG A 237 -1.93 -13.76 15.04
CA ARG A 237 -2.08 -12.76 13.97
C ARG A 237 -2.96 -13.28 12.85
N VAL A 238 -3.45 -12.36 12.02
CA VAL A 238 -4.21 -12.65 10.81
C VAL A 238 -3.50 -12.05 9.61
N GLU A 239 -3.31 -12.83 8.55
CA GLU A 239 -2.65 -12.42 7.31
C GLU A 239 -3.68 -12.50 6.17
N ILE A 240 -3.85 -11.41 5.42
CA ILE A 240 -4.73 -11.32 4.25
C ILE A 240 -3.86 -10.85 3.07
N VAL A 241 -3.52 -11.78 2.18
CA VAL A 241 -2.46 -11.57 1.19
C VAL A 241 -2.95 -11.84 -0.22
N LEU A 242 -2.59 -10.95 -1.15
CA LEU A 242 -2.91 -11.03 -2.57
C LEU A 242 -1.71 -10.61 -3.40
N LYS A 243 -1.01 -11.58 -4.00
CA LYS A 243 0.18 -11.36 -4.82
C LYS A 243 -0.15 -11.59 -6.29
N GLU A 244 0.34 -10.70 -7.15
CA GLU A 244 0.22 -10.80 -8.60
C GLU A 244 1.59 -10.77 -9.27
N THR A 245 1.79 -11.63 -10.27
CA THR A 245 3.01 -11.64 -11.10
C THR A 245 2.94 -10.68 -12.29
N VAL A 246 1.73 -10.22 -12.63
CA VAL A 246 1.49 -9.35 -13.79
C VAL A 246 1.81 -7.89 -13.45
N ASP A 247 2.29 -7.15 -14.45
CA ASP A 247 2.54 -5.72 -14.36
C ASP A 247 1.26 -4.88 -14.61
N VAL A 248 1.42 -3.57 -14.64
CA VAL A 248 0.33 -2.60 -14.86
C VAL A 248 0.22 -2.17 -16.34
N LYS A 249 1.04 -2.71 -17.23
CA LYS A 249 1.12 -2.28 -18.63
C LYS A 249 -0.26 -2.37 -19.30
N ASN A 250 -0.57 -1.42 -20.16
CA ASN A 250 -1.86 -1.17 -20.82
C ASN A 250 -2.99 -0.69 -19.90
N ARG A 251 -2.74 -0.52 -18.60
CA ARG A 251 -3.72 -0.02 -17.61
C ARG A 251 -3.17 1.12 -16.76
N THR A 252 -2.05 1.72 -17.15
CA THR A 252 -1.38 2.80 -16.40
C THR A 252 -2.30 3.99 -16.15
N GLY A 253 -3.09 4.41 -17.15
CA GLY A 253 -3.99 5.57 -17.00
C GLY A 253 -5.08 5.40 -15.95
N PHE A 254 -5.51 4.16 -15.70
CA PHE A 254 -6.36 3.82 -14.55
C PHE A 254 -5.50 3.75 -13.29
N TYR A 255 -4.48 2.89 -13.28
CA TYR A 255 -3.76 2.56 -12.06
C TYR A 255 -3.02 3.74 -11.43
N GLU A 256 -2.51 4.68 -12.23
CA GLU A 256 -1.83 5.90 -11.75
C GLU A 256 -2.75 6.78 -10.88
N LYS A 257 -4.07 6.68 -11.06
CA LYS A 257 -5.04 7.41 -10.22
C LYS A 257 -5.41 6.65 -8.95
N TYR A 258 -5.32 5.31 -8.97
CA TYR A 258 -5.83 4.46 -7.91
C TYR A 258 -4.72 3.94 -6.98
N GLY A 259 -3.66 3.39 -7.55
CA GLY A 259 -2.62 2.66 -6.83
C GLY A 259 -3.13 1.37 -6.18
N VAL A 260 -2.23 0.59 -5.61
CA VAL A 260 -2.56 -0.74 -5.02
C VAL A 260 -3.52 -0.65 -3.82
N ILE A 261 -3.49 0.45 -3.07
CA ILE A 261 -4.35 0.62 -1.90
C ILE A 261 -5.82 0.75 -2.32
N ARG A 262 -6.13 1.63 -3.28
CA ARG A 262 -7.51 1.77 -3.77
C ARG A 262 -7.93 0.60 -4.67
N ASP A 263 -7.01 0.01 -5.42
CA ASP A 263 -7.35 -1.10 -6.32
C ASP A 263 -7.69 -2.39 -5.55
N ILE A 264 -7.00 -2.67 -4.44
CA ILE A 264 -7.07 -3.95 -3.72
C ILE A 264 -7.36 -3.84 -2.22
N HIS A 265 -6.66 -2.96 -1.49
CA HIS A 265 -6.76 -2.93 -0.03
C HIS A 265 -8.12 -2.40 0.43
N GLN A 266 -8.55 -1.27 -0.13
CA GLN A 266 -9.77 -0.55 0.26
C GLN A 266 -11.05 -1.37 0.04
N ASN A 267 -11.04 -2.27 -0.94
CA ASN A 267 -12.18 -3.11 -1.28
C ASN A 267 -11.94 -4.57 -0.86
N HIS A 268 -11.21 -5.34 -1.65
CA HIS A 268 -11.12 -6.79 -1.55
C HIS A 268 -10.60 -7.26 -0.18
N LEU A 269 -9.46 -6.71 0.26
CA LEU A 269 -8.86 -7.12 1.53
C LEU A 269 -9.67 -6.64 2.73
N THR A 270 -10.31 -5.47 2.62
CA THR A 270 -11.17 -4.92 3.69
C THR A 270 -12.44 -5.74 3.86
N GLU A 271 -13.09 -6.18 2.80
CA GLU A 271 -14.28 -7.03 2.92
C GLU A 271 -13.96 -8.39 3.54
N ILE A 272 -12.82 -8.98 3.16
CA ILE A 272 -12.32 -10.21 3.77
C ILE A 272 -12.02 -9.98 5.26
N LEU A 273 -11.35 -8.87 5.60
CA LEU A 273 -11.08 -8.47 6.98
C LEU A 273 -12.38 -8.40 7.80
N MET A 274 -13.44 -7.78 7.27
CA MET A 274 -14.72 -7.67 7.96
C MET A 274 -15.36 -9.04 8.22
N PHE A 275 -15.34 -9.97 7.25
CA PHE A 275 -15.86 -11.32 7.47
C PHE A 275 -15.10 -12.12 8.53
N LEU A 276 -13.82 -11.84 8.73
CA LEU A 276 -13.00 -12.48 9.76
C LEU A 276 -13.21 -11.83 11.13
N ALA A 277 -13.27 -10.50 11.16
CA ALA A 277 -13.23 -9.71 12.39
C ALA A 277 -14.60 -9.55 13.05
N MET A 278 -15.69 -9.49 12.28
CA MET A 278 -17.03 -9.24 12.82
C MET A 278 -17.50 -10.32 13.81
N GLU A 279 -18.36 -9.92 14.73
CA GLU A 279 -19.13 -10.87 15.55
C GLU A 279 -20.06 -11.70 14.67
N LEU A 280 -20.21 -13.00 14.99
CA LEU A 280 -21.18 -13.84 14.29
C LEU A 280 -22.59 -13.36 14.66
N PRO A 281 -23.43 -12.98 13.67
CA PRO A 281 -24.80 -12.59 13.96
C PRO A 281 -25.59 -13.80 14.49
N ALA A 282 -26.62 -13.52 15.30
CA ALA A 282 -27.51 -14.57 15.81
C ALA A 282 -28.21 -15.33 14.66
N ASN A 283 -28.60 -14.60 13.61
CA ASN A 283 -29.14 -15.15 12.37
C ASN A 283 -28.17 -14.91 11.20
N THR A 284 -27.38 -15.92 10.86
CA THR A 284 -26.43 -15.91 9.74
C THR A 284 -27.09 -16.04 8.36
N SER A 285 -28.40 -16.20 8.31
CA SER A 285 -29.19 -16.18 7.05
C SER A 285 -29.81 -14.81 6.76
N SER A 286 -29.74 -13.88 7.71
CA SER A 286 -30.28 -12.51 7.56
C SER A 286 -29.21 -11.58 6.99
N SER A 287 -29.42 -11.07 5.76
CA SER A 287 -28.50 -10.11 5.15
C SER A 287 -28.35 -8.84 6.00
N GLU A 288 -29.44 -8.39 6.63
CA GLU A 288 -29.43 -7.21 7.50
C GLU A 288 -28.55 -7.40 8.73
N ASP A 289 -28.67 -8.55 9.40
CA ASP A 289 -27.85 -8.83 10.60
C ASP A 289 -26.37 -8.98 10.25
N ILE A 290 -26.05 -9.59 9.10
CA ILE A 290 -24.67 -9.66 8.61
C ILE A 290 -24.11 -8.27 8.35
N ILE A 291 -24.85 -7.41 7.66
CA ILE A 291 -24.43 -6.03 7.36
C ILE A 291 -24.23 -5.26 8.67
N ARG A 292 -25.15 -5.39 9.64
CA ARG A 292 -25.03 -4.75 10.96
C ARG A 292 -23.77 -5.19 11.69
N SER A 293 -23.46 -6.49 11.71
CA SER A 293 -22.23 -7.02 12.31
C SER A 293 -20.97 -6.49 11.62
N LYS A 294 -20.97 -6.36 10.28
CA LYS A 294 -19.87 -5.74 9.54
C LYS A 294 -19.66 -4.28 9.94
N LEU A 295 -20.73 -3.48 9.98
CA LEU A 295 -20.67 -2.08 10.37
C LEU A 295 -20.13 -1.91 11.80
N GLN A 296 -20.57 -2.75 12.73
CA GLN A 296 -20.02 -2.76 14.09
C GLN A 296 -18.51 -3.06 14.10
N ALA A 297 -18.05 -4.00 13.27
CA ALA A 297 -16.62 -4.28 13.14
C ALA A 297 -15.83 -3.08 12.58
N PHE A 298 -16.37 -2.36 11.60
CA PHE A 298 -15.77 -1.12 11.10
C PHE A 298 -15.59 -0.07 12.20
N THR A 299 -16.55 0.09 13.11
CA THR A 299 -16.42 1.05 14.23
C THR A 299 -15.29 0.71 15.20
N SER A 300 -14.84 -0.55 15.21
CA SER A 300 -13.69 -0.99 16.02
C SER A 300 -12.35 -0.79 15.33
N LEU A 301 -12.30 -0.44 14.04
CA LEU A 301 -11.03 -0.25 13.34
C LEU A 301 -10.29 0.98 13.87
N GLN A 302 -9.02 0.83 14.21
CA GLN A 302 -8.16 1.96 14.52
C GLN A 302 -7.69 2.62 13.23
N SER A 303 -7.91 3.93 13.09
CA SER A 303 -7.47 4.68 11.91
C SER A 303 -5.98 4.47 11.66
N PRO A 304 -5.57 4.05 10.45
CA PRO A 304 -4.19 3.73 10.13
C PRO A 304 -3.36 5.02 10.03
N GLU A 305 -2.25 5.05 10.76
CA GLU A 305 -1.23 6.10 10.65
C GLU A 305 -0.25 5.79 9.51
N ILE A 306 0.51 6.78 9.06
CA ILE A 306 1.50 6.60 8.00
C ILE A 306 2.56 5.53 8.33
N THR A 307 2.89 5.37 9.62
CA THR A 307 3.81 4.36 10.15
C THR A 307 3.23 2.95 10.18
N SER A 308 1.92 2.79 9.95
CA SER A 308 1.24 1.49 9.87
C SER A 308 1.32 0.87 8.46
N ALA A 309 1.99 1.52 7.50
CA ALA A 309 2.14 1.01 6.15
C ALA A 309 3.58 1.09 5.63
N VAL A 310 3.96 0.08 4.85
CA VAL A 310 5.11 0.12 3.95
C VAL A 310 4.63 0.11 2.50
N ILE A 311 5.25 0.91 1.63
CA ILE A 311 4.86 1.02 0.22
C ILE A 311 6.05 0.81 -0.72
N GLY A 312 5.79 0.15 -1.85
CA GLY A 312 6.80 -0.13 -2.88
C GLY A 312 6.28 0.11 -4.30
N GLN A 313 7.21 0.26 -5.25
CA GLN A 313 6.93 0.41 -6.67
C GLN A 313 7.92 -0.40 -7.51
N TYR A 314 7.44 -1.24 -8.44
CA TYR A 314 8.35 -2.01 -9.29
C TYR A 314 9.07 -1.07 -10.27
N VAL A 315 10.36 -1.34 -10.53
CA VAL A 315 11.25 -0.43 -11.28
C VAL A 315 10.71 0.00 -12.65
N ALA A 316 10.10 -0.91 -13.41
CA ALA A 316 9.57 -0.63 -14.73
C ALA A 316 8.26 0.19 -14.73
N TYR A 317 7.66 0.52 -13.58
CA TYR A 317 6.39 1.24 -13.55
C TYR A 317 6.51 2.66 -14.12
N ASN A 318 7.58 3.38 -13.78
CA ASN A 318 7.79 4.76 -14.26
C ASN A 318 7.98 4.84 -15.78
N SER A 319 8.66 3.87 -16.41
CA SER A 319 8.74 3.83 -17.87
C SER A 319 7.38 3.57 -18.49
N HIS A 320 6.59 2.64 -17.94
CA HIS A 320 5.23 2.37 -18.44
C HIS A 320 4.35 3.63 -18.36
N VAL A 321 4.41 4.38 -17.25
CA VAL A 321 3.63 5.62 -17.09
C VAL A 321 4.08 6.70 -18.08
N ARG A 322 5.39 6.87 -18.30
CA ARG A 322 5.92 7.83 -19.27
C ARG A 322 5.51 7.51 -20.70
N GLU A 323 5.62 6.24 -21.10
CA GLU A 323 5.26 5.76 -22.44
C GLU A 323 3.75 5.87 -22.71
N GLU A 324 2.91 5.29 -21.84
CA GLU A 324 1.47 5.18 -22.09
C GLU A 324 0.72 6.49 -21.84
N LEU A 325 1.17 7.32 -20.90
CA LEU A 325 0.54 8.62 -20.59
C LEU A 325 1.27 9.82 -21.21
N GLN A 326 2.26 9.56 -22.07
CA GLN A 326 3.02 10.59 -22.80
C GLN A 326 3.59 11.67 -21.86
N LYS A 327 4.15 11.24 -20.72
CA LYS A 327 4.77 12.15 -19.75
C LYS A 327 6.23 12.42 -20.12
N GLY A 328 6.75 13.58 -19.72
CA GLY A 328 8.15 13.94 -19.95
C GLY A 328 9.14 12.99 -19.26
N GLN A 329 10.40 13.00 -19.70
CA GLN A 329 11.45 12.13 -19.16
C GLN A 329 11.70 12.34 -17.65
N ASP A 330 11.48 13.55 -17.16
CA ASP A 330 11.64 13.94 -15.74
C ASP A 330 10.44 13.57 -14.86
N TYR A 331 9.36 13.01 -15.44
CA TYR A 331 8.19 12.60 -14.68
C TYR A 331 8.49 11.35 -13.84
N PHE A 332 8.27 11.45 -12.53
CA PHE A 332 8.36 10.35 -11.59
C PHE A 332 7.04 10.16 -10.85
N SER A 333 6.45 8.98 -10.98
CA SER A 333 5.23 8.57 -10.29
C SER A 333 5.53 8.11 -8.87
N ARG A 334 4.75 8.60 -7.92
CA ARG A 334 4.76 8.12 -6.52
C ARG A 334 3.69 7.04 -6.27
N THR A 335 3.03 6.54 -7.31
CA THR A 335 1.95 5.56 -7.17
C THR A 335 2.50 4.22 -6.69
N PRO A 336 2.06 3.71 -5.52
CA PRO A 336 2.54 2.43 -5.02
C PRO A 336 1.94 1.26 -5.82
N THR A 337 2.79 0.32 -6.21
CA THR A 337 2.41 -0.96 -6.83
C THR A 337 2.47 -2.13 -5.85
N PHE A 338 3.02 -1.91 -4.66
CA PHE A 338 3.00 -2.80 -3.49
C PHE A 338 2.65 -2.00 -2.24
N ALA A 339 1.87 -2.60 -1.34
CA ALA A 339 1.70 -2.10 0.01
C ALA A 339 1.53 -3.26 0.99
N GLY A 340 2.14 -3.11 2.16
CA GLY A 340 1.89 -3.92 3.35
C GLY A 340 1.35 -2.99 4.45
N VAL A 341 0.17 -3.30 4.98
CA VAL A 341 -0.54 -2.45 5.94
C VAL A 341 -0.88 -3.26 7.18
N LEU A 342 -0.53 -2.71 8.34
CA LEU A 342 -0.83 -3.26 9.65
C LEU A 342 -2.11 -2.62 10.21
N VAL A 343 -3.11 -3.45 10.47
CA VAL A 343 -4.43 -3.03 10.96
C VAL A 343 -4.66 -3.60 12.35
N HIS A 344 -5.26 -2.79 13.22
CA HIS A 344 -5.67 -3.19 14.56
C HIS A 344 -7.15 -2.87 14.79
N LEU A 345 -7.80 -3.70 15.60
CA LEU A 345 -9.17 -3.48 16.05
C LEU A 345 -9.20 -3.26 17.56
N ASP A 346 -9.89 -2.20 17.98
CA ASP A 346 -10.10 -1.84 19.38
C ASP A 346 -11.42 -2.42 19.90
N ASN A 347 -11.44 -3.74 20.08
CA ASN A 347 -12.53 -4.43 20.75
C ASN A 347 -12.02 -5.63 21.55
N LEU A 348 -12.85 -6.14 22.46
CA LEU A 348 -12.48 -7.21 23.38
C LEU A 348 -12.01 -8.50 22.67
N ARG A 349 -12.49 -8.74 21.45
CA ARG A 349 -12.14 -9.94 20.67
C ARG A 349 -10.73 -9.83 20.09
N TRP A 350 -10.34 -8.66 19.58
CA TRP A 350 -9.16 -8.49 18.73
C TRP A 350 -8.08 -7.55 19.27
N GLU A 351 -8.30 -6.92 20.42
CA GLU A 351 -7.32 -6.02 21.03
C GLU A 351 -5.92 -6.67 21.09
N GLY A 352 -4.94 -6.01 20.46
CA GLY A 352 -3.55 -6.45 20.40
C GLY A 352 -3.23 -7.53 19.36
N VAL A 353 -4.20 -7.99 18.57
CA VAL A 353 -3.95 -8.93 17.46
C VAL A 353 -3.68 -8.14 16.17
N PRO A 354 -2.51 -8.31 15.54
CA PRO A 354 -2.21 -7.64 14.28
C PRO A 354 -2.93 -8.33 13.10
N PHE A 355 -3.57 -7.52 12.27
CA PHE A 355 -4.10 -7.91 10.97
C PHE A 355 -3.19 -7.34 9.88
N ILE A 356 -2.51 -8.20 9.14
CA ILE A 356 -1.56 -7.83 8.10
C ILE A 356 -2.27 -7.96 6.76
N LEU A 357 -2.45 -6.84 6.06
CA LEU A 357 -2.98 -6.79 4.70
C LEU A 357 -1.82 -6.51 3.75
N ALA A 358 -1.57 -7.39 2.78
CA ALA A 358 -0.49 -7.18 1.82
C ALA A 358 -0.94 -7.47 0.39
N SER A 359 -0.64 -6.55 -0.52
CA SER A 359 -0.86 -6.77 -1.94
C SER A 359 0.17 -6.05 -2.80
N GLY A 360 0.50 -6.63 -3.95
CA GLY A 360 1.32 -5.97 -4.94
C GLY A 360 1.39 -6.67 -6.30
N LYS A 361 2.00 -5.97 -7.25
CA LYS A 361 2.20 -6.41 -8.64
C LYS A 361 3.65 -6.79 -8.90
N VAL A 362 3.89 -7.58 -9.95
CA VAL A 362 5.23 -8.07 -10.33
C VAL A 362 5.95 -8.71 -9.12
N LEU A 363 5.24 -9.55 -8.38
CA LEU A 363 5.80 -10.33 -7.27
C LEU A 363 6.29 -11.71 -7.76
N ASP A 364 6.97 -12.43 -6.88
CA ASP A 364 7.60 -13.73 -7.09
C ASP A 364 6.63 -14.85 -7.47
N GLU A 365 5.37 -14.74 -7.06
CA GLU A 365 4.31 -15.70 -7.34
C GLU A 365 2.93 -15.04 -7.40
N ARG A 366 1.98 -15.74 -8.02
CA ARG A 366 0.57 -15.35 -8.03
C ARG A 366 -0.18 -16.22 -7.03
N ILE A 367 -0.57 -15.65 -5.90
CA ILE A 367 -1.28 -16.37 -4.84
C ILE A 367 -2.23 -15.41 -4.11
N SER A 368 -3.33 -15.95 -3.59
CA SER A 368 -4.20 -15.20 -2.69
C SER A 368 -4.68 -16.09 -1.56
N TYR A 369 -4.54 -15.63 -0.32
CA TYR A 369 -4.93 -16.40 0.85
C TYR A 369 -5.30 -15.52 2.04
N VAL A 370 -6.08 -16.10 2.93
CA VAL A 370 -6.24 -15.65 4.31
C VAL A 370 -5.62 -16.70 5.21
N ARG A 371 -4.82 -16.29 6.20
CA ARG A 371 -4.23 -17.19 7.18
C ARG A 371 -4.46 -16.65 8.58
N ILE A 372 -5.09 -17.45 9.42
CA ILE A 372 -5.28 -17.21 10.84
C ILE A 372 -4.29 -18.10 11.57
N LEU A 373 -3.28 -17.49 12.20
CA LEU A 373 -2.25 -18.21 12.95
C LEU A 373 -2.58 -18.14 14.44
N PHE A 374 -2.60 -19.29 15.11
CA PHE A 374 -2.87 -19.38 16.54
C PHE A 374 -1.57 -19.44 17.35
N LYS A 375 -1.60 -18.82 18.53
CA LYS A 375 -0.51 -18.80 19.50
C LYS A 375 -0.15 -20.23 19.90
N ASN A 376 1.14 -20.54 19.85
CA ASN A 376 1.67 -21.79 20.36
C ASN A 376 2.36 -21.56 21.71
N ARG A 377 1.78 -22.08 22.79
CA ARG A 377 2.35 -21.97 24.15
C ARG A 377 3.08 -23.24 24.61
N ALA A 378 3.28 -24.20 23.70
CA ALA A 378 3.93 -25.47 24.02
C ALA A 378 5.44 -25.41 23.76
N TYR A 379 6.22 -25.97 24.69
CA TYR A 379 7.63 -26.30 24.48
C TYR A 379 7.75 -27.80 24.20
N CYS A 380 8.27 -28.17 23.04
CA CYS A 380 8.53 -29.57 22.71
C CYS A 380 9.99 -29.92 22.89
N ALA A 381 10.26 -30.85 23.80
CA ALA A 381 11.59 -31.43 24.00
C ALA A 381 11.97 -32.45 22.91
N GLN A 382 11.00 -32.94 22.14
CA GLN A 382 11.21 -33.90 21.05
C GLN A 382 11.64 -33.19 19.75
N ASN A 383 12.39 -33.91 18.91
CA ASN A 383 12.77 -33.44 17.58
C ASN A 383 11.52 -33.19 16.71
N GLU A 384 11.54 -32.12 15.91
CA GLU A 384 10.46 -31.71 14.99
C GLU A 384 10.03 -32.84 14.05
N THR A 385 10.96 -33.70 13.63
CA THR A 385 10.67 -34.85 12.75
C THR A 385 9.79 -35.91 13.40
N MET A 386 9.68 -35.93 14.73
CA MET A 386 8.86 -36.88 15.49
C MET A 386 7.50 -36.33 15.90
N TRP A 387 7.19 -35.08 15.54
CA TRP A 387 5.92 -34.45 15.93
C TRP A 387 4.76 -35.02 15.14
N ASP A 388 3.82 -35.64 15.86
CA ASP A 388 2.58 -36.17 15.29
C ASP A 388 1.65 -35.04 14.81
N PRO A 389 1.10 -35.12 13.57
CA PRO A 389 0.23 -34.08 13.01
C PRO A 389 -1.06 -33.80 13.78
N GLU A 390 -1.63 -34.80 14.46
CA GLU A 390 -2.93 -34.69 15.12
C GLU A 390 -2.81 -34.28 16.59
N SER A 391 -1.74 -34.69 17.27
CA SER A 391 -1.56 -34.51 18.71
C SER A 391 -0.45 -33.54 19.10
N SER A 392 0.54 -33.29 18.22
CA SER A 392 1.65 -32.40 18.58
C SER A 392 1.18 -30.96 18.69
N GLN A 393 1.36 -30.38 19.87
CA GLN A 393 1.09 -28.97 20.09
C GLN A 393 2.15 -28.07 19.44
N CYS A 394 3.32 -28.58 19.07
CA CYS A 394 4.42 -27.76 18.54
C CYS A 394 4.34 -27.49 17.04
N LYS A 395 3.51 -28.25 16.30
CA LYS A 395 3.18 -27.89 14.92
C LYS A 395 2.35 -26.60 14.88
N PRO A 396 2.60 -25.70 13.91
CA PRO A 396 1.80 -24.48 13.74
C PRO A 396 0.30 -24.79 13.63
N ARG A 397 -0.49 -24.14 14.49
CA ARG A 397 -1.95 -24.20 14.47
C ARG A 397 -2.46 -23.07 13.60
N GLN A 398 -3.13 -23.39 12.50
CA GLN A 398 -3.59 -22.38 11.56
C GLN A 398 -4.84 -22.82 10.79
N ILE A 399 -5.62 -21.82 10.39
CA ILE A 399 -6.73 -21.96 9.44
C ILE A 399 -6.40 -21.09 8.24
N ILE A 400 -6.47 -21.68 7.03
CA ILE A 400 -6.13 -21.01 5.79
C ILE A 400 -7.31 -21.08 4.84
N PHE A 401 -7.82 -19.93 4.41
CA PHE A 401 -8.72 -19.83 3.27
C PHE A 401 -7.87 -19.50 2.05
N HIS A 402 -7.53 -20.53 1.28
CA HIS A 402 -6.77 -20.39 0.06
C HIS A 402 -7.73 -19.94 -1.06
N ILE A 403 -7.61 -18.69 -1.49
CA ILE A 403 -8.57 -18.06 -2.40
C ILE A 403 -8.36 -18.54 -3.84
N GLY A 404 -7.13 -18.86 -4.22
CA GLY A 404 -6.78 -19.48 -5.50
C GLY A 404 -5.35 -19.19 -5.96
N GLN A 405 -4.94 -19.80 -7.08
CA GLN A 405 -3.59 -19.76 -7.66
C GLN A 405 -2.54 -20.45 -6.76
N GLY A 406 -1.26 -20.08 -6.82
CA GLY A 406 -0.18 -20.74 -6.07
C GLY A 406 -0.01 -22.24 -6.38
N GLU A 407 0.71 -22.95 -5.53
CA GLU A 407 1.01 -24.38 -5.74
C GLU A 407 -0.24 -25.28 -5.67
N LEU A 408 -1.24 -24.90 -4.87
CA LEU A 408 -2.48 -25.68 -4.74
C LEU A 408 -3.38 -25.55 -5.98
N ASN A 409 -3.27 -24.41 -6.69
CA ASN A 409 -3.98 -24.06 -7.92
C ASN A 409 -5.50 -24.33 -7.90
N SER A 410 -6.12 -24.24 -6.73
CA SER A 410 -7.57 -24.41 -6.53
C SER A 410 -7.99 -23.67 -5.26
N PRO A 411 -9.20 -23.11 -5.18
CA PRO A 411 -9.74 -22.60 -3.93
C PRO A 411 -9.79 -23.72 -2.88
N ALA A 412 -9.39 -23.45 -1.65
CA ALA A 412 -9.39 -24.46 -0.60
C ALA A 412 -9.55 -23.87 0.79
N ILE A 413 -9.96 -24.71 1.74
CA ILE A 413 -9.94 -24.42 3.17
C ILE A 413 -9.07 -25.48 3.83
N LEU A 414 -8.03 -25.04 4.53
CA LEU A 414 -7.09 -25.89 5.24
C LEU A 414 -7.18 -25.60 6.73
N VAL A 415 -7.34 -26.64 7.53
CA VAL A 415 -7.34 -26.56 9.00
C VAL A 415 -6.27 -27.49 9.52
N SER A 416 -5.32 -27.01 10.33
CA SER A 416 -4.30 -27.89 10.93
C SER A 416 -4.96 -29.04 11.69
N ARG A 417 -4.43 -30.26 11.53
CA ARG A 417 -4.95 -31.47 12.16
C ARG A 417 -4.96 -31.41 13.69
N ASN A 418 -4.00 -30.69 14.27
CA ASN A 418 -3.91 -30.44 15.70
C ASN A 418 -4.82 -29.31 16.23
N LEU A 419 -5.85 -28.89 15.47
CA LEU A 419 -6.93 -27.98 15.90
C LEU A 419 -8.25 -28.74 16.10
N PHE A 420 -8.99 -28.94 15.02
CA PHE A 420 -10.23 -29.71 15.00
C PHE A 420 -10.51 -30.15 13.55
N LYS A 421 -11.28 -31.23 13.38
CA LYS A 421 -11.77 -31.62 12.06
C LYS A 421 -12.97 -30.73 11.70
N PRO A 422 -12.90 -29.91 10.64
CA PRO A 422 -13.98 -29.00 10.32
C PRO A 422 -15.21 -29.75 9.78
N THR A 423 -16.38 -29.26 10.14
CA THR A 423 -17.66 -29.61 9.51
C THR A 423 -17.79 -28.80 8.22
N MET A 424 -18.01 -29.51 7.12
CA MET A 424 -18.13 -28.95 5.76
C MET A 424 -19.33 -29.59 5.05
N PRO A 425 -20.05 -28.88 4.17
CA PRO A 425 -21.21 -29.44 3.49
C PRO A 425 -20.80 -30.38 2.35
N ASP A 426 -21.25 -31.64 2.42
CA ASP A 426 -20.91 -32.71 1.46
C ASP A 426 -21.31 -32.40 0.02
N SER A 427 -22.33 -31.56 -0.19
CA SER A 427 -22.82 -31.19 -1.53
C SER A 427 -21.94 -30.17 -2.25
N GLY A 428 -21.09 -29.43 -1.53
CA GLY A 428 -20.34 -28.30 -2.09
C GLY A 428 -18.82 -28.43 -1.96
N TRP A 429 -18.34 -29.19 -0.98
CA TRP A 429 -16.92 -29.33 -0.67
C TRP A 429 -16.54 -30.79 -0.47
N LYS A 430 -15.33 -31.15 -0.92
CA LYS A 430 -14.77 -32.51 -0.76
C LYS A 430 -13.41 -32.46 -0.08
N GLU A 431 -13.18 -33.42 0.81
CA GLU A 431 -11.90 -33.60 1.49
C GLU A 431 -10.85 -34.17 0.52
N VAL A 432 -9.64 -33.61 0.52
CA VAL A 432 -8.49 -34.09 -0.25
C VAL A 432 -7.43 -34.61 0.72
N ARG A 433 -6.98 -35.85 0.51
CA ARG A 433 -6.04 -36.52 1.44
C ARG A 433 -4.65 -36.78 0.88
N ASP A 434 -4.43 -36.62 -0.43
CA ASP A 434 -3.26 -37.25 -1.07
C ASP A 434 -2.54 -36.35 -2.10
N ARG A 435 -1.62 -35.52 -1.61
CA ARG A 435 -0.62 -34.79 -2.42
C ARG A 435 0.70 -34.67 -1.64
N PRO A 436 1.48 -35.77 -1.52
CA PRO A 436 2.61 -35.86 -0.58
C PRO A 436 3.76 -34.88 -0.87
N GLN A 437 3.88 -34.37 -2.10
CA GLN A 437 4.92 -33.40 -2.47
C GLN A 437 4.57 -31.95 -2.14
N LEU A 438 3.28 -31.65 -1.88
CA LEU A 438 2.82 -30.29 -1.70
C LEU A 438 3.04 -29.82 -0.26
N ARG A 439 3.66 -28.64 -0.09
CA ARG A 439 3.88 -28.01 1.22
C ARG A 439 3.24 -26.64 1.25
N ILE A 440 2.42 -26.39 2.26
CA ILE A 440 1.74 -25.10 2.46
C ILE A 440 2.27 -24.49 3.75
N PHE A 441 2.88 -23.30 3.64
CA PHE A 441 3.60 -22.62 4.73
C PHE A 441 4.63 -23.54 5.43
N GLY A 442 5.42 -24.27 4.64
CA GLY A 442 6.47 -25.19 5.12
C GLY A 442 5.97 -26.55 5.62
N GLN A 443 4.68 -26.69 5.90
CA GLN A 443 4.08 -27.94 6.39
C GLN A 443 3.57 -28.81 5.24
N PRO A 444 3.76 -30.15 5.29
CA PRO A 444 3.18 -31.06 4.31
C PRO A 444 1.65 -31.01 4.35
N LEU A 445 1.00 -31.28 3.21
CA LEU A 445 -0.47 -31.27 3.13
C LEU A 445 -1.13 -32.28 4.09
N SER A 446 -0.42 -33.35 4.47
CA SER A 446 -0.88 -34.34 5.46
C SER A 446 -1.16 -33.74 6.83
N ASP A 447 -0.58 -32.59 7.16
CA ASP A 447 -0.78 -31.91 8.44
C ASP A 447 -2.09 -31.11 8.51
N TYR A 448 -2.87 -31.11 7.43
CA TYR A 448 -4.11 -30.38 7.32
C TYR A 448 -5.29 -31.32 7.01
N TYR A 449 -6.48 -30.92 7.48
CA TYR A 449 -7.73 -31.25 6.80
C TYR A 449 -7.92 -30.26 5.66
N VAL A 450 -7.96 -30.75 4.42
CA VAL A 450 -8.02 -29.91 3.21
C VAL A 450 -9.33 -30.15 2.48
N TYR A 451 -10.09 -29.09 2.25
CA TYR A 451 -11.35 -29.13 1.52
C TYR A 451 -11.27 -28.24 0.29
N ILE A 452 -11.65 -28.78 -0.86
CA ILE A 452 -11.75 -28.06 -2.14
C ILE A 452 -13.20 -28.10 -2.63
N PRO A 453 -13.67 -27.12 -3.43
CA PRO A 453 -15.01 -27.17 -3.97
C PRO A 453 -15.18 -28.38 -4.89
N VAL A 454 -16.37 -28.96 -4.92
CA VAL A 454 -16.70 -30.08 -5.83
C VAL A 454 -16.62 -29.61 -7.29
N ALA A 455 -17.10 -28.41 -7.55
CA ALA A 455 -17.01 -27.72 -8.84
C ALA A 455 -16.51 -26.28 -8.64
N GLU A 456 -15.50 -25.89 -9.41
CA GLU A 456 -15.00 -24.52 -9.41
C GLU A 456 -15.98 -23.61 -10.16
N ARG A 457 -16.33 -22.49 -9.56
CA ARG A 457 -17.20 -21.47 -10.16
C ARG A 457 -16.47 -20.13 -10.20
N ASP A 458 -16.58 -19.45 -11.33
CA ASP A 458 -16.10 -18.08 -11.44
C ASP A 458 -16.89 -17.15 -10.50
N ALA A 459 -16.21 -16.13 -9.97
CA ALA A 459 -16.77 -15.23 -8.99
C ALA A 459 -18.02 -14.49 -9.48
N TYR A 460 -18.05 -14.05 -10.74
CA TYR A 460 -19.21 -13.36 -11.30
C TYR A 460 -20.41 -14.29 -11.44
N SER A 461 -20.19 -15.57 -11.74
CA SER A 461 -21.27 -16.55 -11.79
C SER A 461 -21.94 -16.72 -10.43
N VAL A 462 -21.14 -16.74 -9.35
CA VAL A 462 -21.66 -16.77 -7.97
C VAL A 462 -22.44 -15.49 -7.64
N LEU A 463 -21.88 -14.31 -7.96
CA LEU A 463 -22.52 -13.03 -7.62
C LEU A 463 -23.79 -12.77 -8.44
N ILE A 464 -23.82 -13.11 -9.73
CA ILE A 464 -25.00 -12.97 -10.59
C ILE A 464 -26.17 -13.81 -10.05
N SER A 465 -25.90 -15.05 -9.61
CA SER A 465 -26.92 -15.87 -8.94
C SER A 465 -27.45 -15.23 -7.65
N ARG A 466 -26.56 -14.59 -6.87
CA ARG A 466 -26.96 -13.86 -5.64
C ARG A 466 -27.75 -12.58 -5.95
N ILE A 467 -27.40 -11.85 -7.02
CA ILE A 467 -28.19 -10.70 -7.53
C ILE A 467 -29.59 -11.19 -7.89
N TYR A 468 -29.70 -12.26 -8.67
CA TYR A 468 -30.98 -12.87 -9.04
C TYR A 468 -31.81 -13.31 -7.83
N SER A 469 -31.15 -13.82 -6.79
CA SER A 469 -31.82 -14.22 -5.54
C SER A 469 -32.11 -13.04 -4.59
N GLY A 470 -31.63 -11.83 -4.88
CA GLY A 470 -31.79 -10.66 -4.01
C GLY A 470 -30.97 -10.71 -2.72
N LYS A 471 -29.91 -11.52 -2.68
CA LYS A 471 -29.08 -11.73 -1.48
C LYS A 471 -28.06 -10.61 -1.28
N LYS A 472 -28.32 -9.70 -0.35
CA LYS A 472 -27.55 -8.44 -0.17
C LYS A 472 -26.23 -8.59 0.57
N GLU A 473 -26.03 -9.66 1.34
CA GLU A 473 -24.85 -9.88 2.19
C GLU A 473 -23.51 -9.99 1.43
N SER A 474 -23.59 -10.10 0.09
CA SER A 474 -22.44 -10.27 -0.81
C SER A 474 -22.10 -9.00 -1.59
N PHE A 475 -22.74 -7.89 -1.26
CA PHE A 475 -22.63 -6.62 -1.98
C PHE A 475 -22.38 -5.50 -0.99
N ILE A 476 -21.77 -4.43 -1.47
CA ILE A 476 -21.35 -3.31 -0.63
C ILE A 476 -22.50 -2.33 -0.49
N THR A 477 -22.95 -2.09 0.75
CA THR A 477 -23.90 -1.01 1.04
C THR A 477 -23.20 0.35 1.04
N VAL A 478 -23.95 1.44 0.90
CA VAL A 478 -23.39 2.80 1.06
C VAL A 478 -22.69 2.95 2.39
N GLU A 479 -23.32 2.49 3.48
CA GLU A 479 -22.75 2.61 4.83
C GLU A 479 -21.42 1.86 4.95
N ASN A 480 -21.33 0.61 4.44
CA ASN A 480 -20.07 -0.15 4.43
C ASN A 480 -19.00 0.54 3.57
N LEU A 481 -19.39 1.05 2.40
CA LEU A 481 -18.48 1.74 1.49
C LEU A 481 -17.86 2.98 2.14
N LEU A 482 -18.70 3.82 2.75
CA LEU A 482 -18.27 5.03 3.43
C LEU A 482 -17.44 4.72 4.68
N ALA A 483 -17.80 3.68 5.45
CA ALA A 483 -17.00 3.23 6.58
C ALA A 483 -15.60 2.76 6.15
N SER A 484 -15.51 2.01 5.04
CA SER A 484 -14.22 1.64 4.46
C SER A 484 -13.42 2.86 4.03
N TRP A 485 -14.01 3.81 3.30
CA TRP A 485 -13.28 5.01 2.89
C TRP A 485 -12.87 5.91 4.07
N ALA A 486 -13.69 6.02 5.10
CA ALA A 486 -13.34 6.76 6.32
C ALA A 486 -12.10 6.16 7.01
N PHE A 487 -11.93 4.84 6.93
CA PHE A 487 -10.74 4.17 7.41
C PHE A 487 -9.51 4.39 6.51
N TRP A 488 -9.65 4.30 5.18
CA TRP A 488 -8.50 4.34 4.26
C TRP A 488 -8.04 5.74 3.85
N THR A 489 -8.94 6.73 3.78
CA THR A 489 -8.61 8.09 3.31
C THR A 489 -7.49 8.75 4.11
N PRO A 490 -7.46 8.71 5.46
CA PRO A 490 -6.36 9.31 6.23
C PRO A 490 -4.97 8.77 5.87
N LEU A 491 -4.87 7.44 5.67
CA LEU A 491 -3.61 6.81 5.25
C LEU A 491 -3.22 7.20 3.82
N LEU A 492 -4.18 7.24 2.90
CA LEU A 492 -3.93 7.67 1.52
C LEU A 492 -3.43 9.12 1.45
N ASP A 493 -4.01 10.02 2.25
CA ASP A 493 -3.61 11.41 2.33
C ASP A 493 -2.18 11.52 2.89
N GLY A 494 -1.88 10.79 3.97
CA GLY A 494 -0.54 10.73 4.57
C GLY A 494 0.53 10.18 3.62
N LEU A 495 0.21 9.15 2.83
CA LEU A 495 1.15 8.52 1.89
C LEU A 495 1.35 9.31 0.60
N SER A 496 0.51 10.30 0.28
CA SER A 496 0.53 11.03 -1.00
C SER A 496 1.88 11.67 -1.35
N SER A 497 2.65 12.07 -0.33
CA SER A 497 3.98 12.66 -0.50
C SER A 497 5.14 11.67 -0.38
N GLN A 498 4.89 10.41 0.01
CA GLN A 498 5.95 9.42 0.16
C GLN A 498 6.43 8.86 -1.18
N VAL A 499 7.73 8.58 -1.26
CA VAL A 499 8.32 7.87 -2.39
C VAL A 499 8.27 6.37 -2.08
N PRO A 500 7.62 5.54 -2.90
CA PRO A 500 7.60 4.10 -2.68
C PRO A 500 9.00 3.50 -2.84
N ARG A 501 9.33 2.50 -2.03
CA ARG A 501 10.58 1.72 -2.20
C ARG A 501 10.58 1.03 -3.56
N LEU A 502 11.66 1.19 -4.32
CA LEU A 502 11.81 0.49 -5.59
C LEU A 502 12.12 -1.00 -5.39
N TYR A 503 11.55 -1.86 -6.22
CA TYR A 503 11.86 -3.29 -6.26
C TYR A 503 11.96 -3.81 -7.70
N PRO A 504 12.89 -4.75 -8.00
CA PRO A 504 13.15 -5.20 -9.37
C PRO A 504 11.97 -5.96 -9.98
N GLY A 505 11.26 -6.76 -9.17
CA GLY A 505 10.14 -7.59 -9.58
C GLY A 505 10.46 -9.08 -9.58
N GLY A 506 9.42 -9.91 -9.45
CA GLY A 506 9.58 -11.37 -9.50
C GLY A 506 10.40 -11.93 -8.34
N ARG A 507 11.23 -12.94 -8.63
CA ARG A 507 12.07 -13.61 -7.62
C ARG A 507 13.25 -12.74 -7.15
N GLU A 508 13.64 -11.75 -7.94
CA GLU A 508 14.72 -10.80 -7.61
C GLU A 508 14.33 -9.84 -6.48
N ASN A 509 13.05 -9.81 -6.10
CA ASN A 509 12.61 -9.07 -4.91
C ASN A 509 13.31 -9.55 -3.63
N GLU A 510 13.71 -10.82 -3.57
CA GLU A 510 14.30 -11.45 -2.39
C GLU A 510 13.58 -11.03 -1.09
N GLN A 511 14.29 -10.33 -0.20
CA GLN A 511 13.78 -9.84 1.09
C GLN A 511 13.51 -8.32 1.10
N LEU A 512 13.56 -7.65 -0.07
CA LEU A 512 13.44 -6.19 -0.17
C LEU A 512 12.09 -5.65 0.29
N LEU A 513 11.04 -6.47 0.12
CA LEU A 513 9.67 -6.15 0.49
C LEU A 513 9.27 -6.76 1.84
N ASP A 514 10.16 -7.52 2.49
CA ASP A 514 9.89 -8.05 3.83
C ASP A 514 9.83 -6.88 4.83
N PHE A 515 8.82 -6.89 5.68
CA PHE A 515 8.62 -5.88 6.71
C PHE A 515 8.39 -6.52 8.08
N GLU A 516 8.90 -5.85 9.11
CA GLU A 516 8.71 -6.22 10.50
C GLU A 516 7.74 -5.28 11.19
N MET A 517 7.13 -5.76 12.26
CA MET A 517 6.18 -5.02 13.08
C MET A 517 6.84 -4.73 14.43
N VAL A 518 6.89 -3.45 14.82
CA VAL A 518 7.34 -3.04 16.16
C VAL A 518 6.19 -2.27 16.80
N GLY A 519 5.46 -2.95 17.70
CA GLY A 519 4.23 -2.41 18.25
C GLY A 519 3.16 -2.25 17.18
N ARG A 520 2.77 -1.01 16.88
CA ARG A 520 1.77 -0.68 15.84
C ARG A 520 2.38 -0.14 14.55
N GLU A 521 3.71 -0.05 14.50
CA GLU A 521 4.42 0.46 13.34
C GLU A 521 4.99 -0.69 12.52
N VAL A 522 5.13 -0.46 11.21
CA VAL A 522 5.82 -1.36 10.29
C VAL A 522 6.97 -0.63 9.62
N SER A 523 8.04 -1.38 9.40
CA SER A 523 9.18 -0.92 8.62
C SER A 523 9.75 -2.09 7.85
N PHE A 524 10.32 -1.81 6.68
CA PHE A 524 11.02 -2.85 5.92
C PHE A 524 12.21 -3.41 6.73
N VAL A 525 12.37 -4.73 6.73
CA VAL A 525 13.46 -5.45 7.40
C VAL A 525 14.79 -5.10 6.74
N ALA A 526 14.83 -5.20 5.40
CA ALA A 526 15.98 -4.77 4.64
C ALA A 526 16.12 -3.25 4.72
N LYS A 527 17.26 -2.78 5.23
CA LYS A 527 17.64 -1.37 5.12
C LYS A 527 17.89 -1.07 3.64
N GLU A 528 17.37 0.05 3.17
CA GLU A 528 17.41 0.47 1.77
C GLU A 528 18.85 0.49 1.24
N THR A 529 19.21 -0.51 0.45
CA THR A 529 20.39 -0.50 -0.41
C THR A 529 19.94 0.09 -1.74
N ILE A 530 20.31 1.34 -1.99
CA ILE A 530 19.98 2.05 -3.24
C ILE A 530 20.75 1.39 -4.38
N GLU A 531 20.08 0.55 -5.16
CA GLU A 531 20.54 0.09 -6.48
C GLU A 531 19.87 0.98 -7.54
N LEU A 532 20.67 1.74 -8.29
CA LEU A 532 20.18 2.50 -9.44
C LEU A 532 20.47 1.71 -10.72
N MET A 533 19.39 1.33 -11.42
CA MET A 533 19.44 0.90 -12.81
C MET A 533 19.83 2.09 -13.70
N ASP A 534 20.81 1.88 -14.57
CA ASP A 534 21.19 2.83 -15.62
C ASP A 534 20.19 2.72 -16.79
N ALA A 535 19.51 3.81 -17.12
CA ALA A 535 18.49 3.84 -18.18
C ALA A 535 19.07 4.21 -19.57
N ARG A 536 20.34 3.90 -19.81
CA ARG A 536 21.01 4.15 -21.10
C ARG A 536 22.03 3.07 -21.42
N ASP A 537 21.56 1.86 -21.68
CA ASP A 537 22.17 1.00 -22.70
C ASP A 537 21.23 -0.17 -22.99
N GLU A 538 20.52 -0.08 -24.12
CA GLU A 538 20.08 -1.27 -24.80
C GLU A 538 21.35 -1.98 -25.31
N GLN A 539 21.57 -3.22 -24.85
CA GLN A 539 22.58 -4.18 -25.30
C GLN A 539 23.93 -4.13 -24.56
N THR A 540 24.04 -4.84 -23.42
CA THR A 540 24.92 -6.02 -23.23
C THR A 540 24.89 -6.51 -21.77
N PRO A 541 24.89 -7.84 -21.47
CA PRO A 541 24.70 -8.36 -20.10
C PRO A 541 25.95 -8.40 -19.21
N ASP A 542 27.06 -7.77 -19.61
CA ASP A 542 28.35 -7.96 -18.94
C ASP A 542 29.08 -6.63 -18.73
N LYS A 543 28.73 -5.91 -17.66
CA LYS A 543 29.62 -5.03 -16.86
C LYS A 543 28.85 -4.38 -15.69
N TYR A 544 28.55 -5.18 -14.68
CA TYR A 544 28.23 -4.68 -13.34
C TYR A 544 29.48 -4.02 -12.75
N LYS A 545 29.53 -2.67 -12.73
CA LYS A 545 30.51 -1.94 -11.91
C LYS A 545 29.82 -1.48 -10.64
N THR A 546 30.02 -2.25 -9.58
CA THR A 546 29.66 -1.93 -8.20
C THR A 546 30.16 -0.53 -7.84
N ILE A 547 29.25 0.45 -7.65
CA ILE A 547 29.63 1.67 -6.93
C ILE A 547 29.80 1.23 -5.47
N GLN A 548 31.04 1.30 -4.99
CA GLN A 548 31.38 0.87 -3.64
C GLN A 548 30.53 1.66 -2.63
N SER A 549 29.91 0.96 -1.67
CA SER A 549 29.23 1.53 -0.49
C SER A 549 30.16 2.31 0.45
N ARG A 550 31.39 2.54 0.00
CA ARG A 550 32.45 3.20 0.72
C ARG A 550 33.13 4.22 -0.18
N PHE A 551 33.25 5.45 0.31
CA PHE A 551 34.10 6.49 -0.27
C PHE A 551 35.32 6.64 0.63
N ARG A 552 36.52 6.42 0.07
CA ARG A 552 37.78 6.36 0.85
C ARG A 552 37.67 5.41 2.06
N GLN A 553 37.19 4.19 1.80
CA GLN A 553 36.97 3.12 2.80
C GLN A 553 35.95 3.45 3.91
N SER A 554 35.24 4.58 3.79
CA SER A 554 34.33 5.12 4.80
C SER A 554 32.91 5.22 4.27
N GLN A 555 31.90 5.35 5.13
CA GLN A 555 30.49 5.33 4.71
C GLN A 555 30.21 6.41 3.66
N LEU A 556 29.56 6.03 2.55
CA LEU A 556 29.08 6.94 1.51
C LEU A 556 27.54 6.94 1.51
N ILE A 557 26.96 8.13 1.60
CA ILE A 557 25.53 8.42 1.49
C ILE A 557 25.35 9.28 0.25
N THR A 558 24.51 8.82 -0.69
CA THR A 558 24.26 9.50 -1.96
C THR A 558 22.78 9.61 -2.21
N ALA A 559 22.34 10.77 -2.67
CA ALA A 559 20.96 11.04 -3.04
C ALA A 559 20.91 12.31 -3.92
N TRP A 560 19.73 12.66 -4.44
CA TRP A 560 19.51 13.99 -5.01
C TRP A 560 19.69 15.07 -3.94
N SER A 561 20.01 16.30 -4.35
CA SER A 561 20.43 17.36 -3.43
C SER A 561 19.43 17.61 -2.29
N GLU A 562 18.12 17.60 -2.54
CA GLU A 562 17.10 17.78 -1.50
C GLU A 562 17.02 16.59 -0.53
N ASP A 563 16.99 15.36 -1.06
CA ASP A 563 16.91 14.13 -0.25
C ASP A 563 18.17 13.91 0.57
N LEU A 564 19.34 14.25 0.01
CA LEU A 564 20.63 14.16 0.70
C LEU A 564 20.66 15.11 1.90
N ILE A 565 20.15 16.32 1.72
CA ILE A 565 20.05 17.32 2.79
C ILE A 565 19.04 16.88 3.85
N ASN A 566 17.88 16.34 3.45
CA ASN A 566 16.89 15.79 4.36
C ASN A 566 17.46 14.65 5.20
N ARG A 567 18.20 13.74 4.56
CA ARG A 567 18.87 12.63 5.22
C ARG A 567 19.95 13.10 6.18
N LEU A 568 20.83 14.01 5.75
CA LEU A 568 21.87 14.59 6.60
C LEU A 568 21.28 15.31 7.82
N ALA A 569 20.22 16.11 7.64
CA ALA A 569 19.52 16.75 8.74
C ALA A 569 18.96 15.73 9.76
N SER A 570 18.39 14.62 9.27
CA SER A 570 17.88 13.55 10.12
C SER A 570 18.99 12.80 10.86
N ASP A 571 20.10 12.54 10.20
CA ASP A 571 21.26 11.88 10.82
C ASP A 571 21.87 12.77 11.91
N ILE A 572 21.96 14.09 11.69
CA ILE A 572 22.42 15.06 12.69
C ILE A 572 21.47 15.08 13.89
N GLU A 573 20.15 15.11 13.67
CA GLU A 573 19.16 15.08 14.75
C GLU A 573 19.28 13.81 15.61
N ALA A 574 19.47 12.65 14.97
CA ALA A 574 19.67 11.39 15.67
C ALA A 574 20.96 11.40 16.51
N VAL A 575 22.05 11.97 15.97
CA VAL A 575 23.32 12.13 16.71
C VAL A 575 23.14 13.10 17.88
N ALA A 576 22.44 14.21 17.67
CA ALA A 576 22.16 15.21 18.69
C ALA A 576 21.36 14.62 19.85
N ALA A 577 20.25 13.94 19.55
CA ALA A 577 19.42 13.29 20.56
C ALA A 577 20.21 12.20 21.34
N SER A 578 21.09 11.47 20.66
CA SER A 578 21.95 10.47 21.30
C SER A 578 23.02 11.09 22.20
N ALA A 579 23.65 12.19 21.77
CA ALA A 579 24.62 12.92 22.58
C ALA A 579 23.97 13.52 23.84
N VAL A 580 22.84 14.23 23.69
CA VAL A 580 22.10 14.81 24.82
C VAL A 580 21.66 13.76 25.83
N ARG A 581 21.23 12.57 25.38
CA ARG A 581 20.91 11.46 26.30
C ARG A 581 22.11 10.93 27.08
N ARG A 582 23.32 11.00 26.51
CA ARG A 582 24.54 10.46 27.14
C ARG A 582 25.26 11.46 28.04
N SER A 583 25.38 12.71 27.59
CA SER A 583 26.20 13.74 28.23
C SER A 583 25.40 14.96 28.69
N GLY A 584 24.11 15.04 28.41
CA GLY A 584 23.28 16.23 28.69
C GLY A 584 23.42 17.35 27.66
N GLU A 585 24.51 17.36 26.91
CA GLU A 585 24.87 18.39 25.92
C GLU A 585 25.32 17.75 24.60
N PHE A 586 25.19 18.49 23.50
CA PHE A 586 25.64 18.11 22.16
C PHE A 586 26.50 19.21 21.54
N HIS A 587 27.77 18.91 21.21
CA HIS A 587 28.68 19.88 20.60
C HIS A 587 28.84 19.62 19.09
N MET A 588 28.38 20.57 18.27
CA MET A 588 28.41 20.50 16.81
C MET A 588 29.25 21.63 16.23
N ALA A 589 30.26 21.28 15.42
CA ALA A 589 31.06 22.23 14.67
C ALA A 589 30.62 22.30 13.20
N LEU A 590 30.39 23.50 12.67
CA LEU A 590 29.86 23.77 11.33
C LEU A 590 30.87 24.51 10.46
N SER A 591 31.18 23.94 9.29
CA SER A 591 31.88 24.64 8.22
C SER A 591 31.01 25.72 7.59
N GLY A 592 31.65 26.82 7.19
CA GLY A 592 30.99 27.83 6.37
C GLY A 592 30.92 27.46 4.88
N GLY A 593 30.53 28.45 4.06
CA GLY A 593 30.44 28.33 2.61
C GLY A 593 29.03 28.09 2.06
N SER A 594 28.93 27.85 0.75
CA SER A 594 27.64 27.71 0.05
C SER A 594 27.02 26.31 0.17
N SER A 595 27.85 25.26 0.30
CA SER A 595 27.41 23.87 0.37
C SER A 595 26.45 23.55 1.54
N PRO A 596 26.66 24.06 2.78
CA PRO A 596 25.76 23.76 3.90
C PRO A 596 24.50 24.64 3.97
N LEU A 597 24.30 25.60 3.06
CA LEU A 597 23.16 26.53 3.12
C LEU A 597 21.80 25.80 3.10
N ALA A 598 21.66 24.81 2.22
CA ALA A 598 20.45 24.00 2.14
C ALA A 598 20.21 23.21 3.44
N LEU A 599 21.28 22.73 4.08
CA LEU A 599 21.20 22.04 5.36
C LEU A 599 20.74 22.96 6.48
N PHE A 600 21.26 24.19 6.54
CA PHE A 600 20.86 25.17 7.57
C PHE A 600 19.37 25.49 7.49
N ARG A 601 18.85 25.72 6.28
CA ARG A 601 17.41 25.91 6.06
C ARG A 601 16.60 24.69 6.48
N GLN A 602 17.10 23.49 6.20
CA GLN A 602 16.40 22.27 6.56
C GLN A 602 16.45 21.96 8.06
N LEU A 603 17.54 22.29 8.76
CA LEU A 603 17.59 22.20 10.22
C LEU A 603 16.65 23.24 10.87
N ALA A 604 16.49 24.41 10.26
CA ALA A 604 15.56 25.43 10.73
C ALA A 604 14.08 24.98 10.72
N THR A 605 13.69 24.09 9.80
CA THR A 605 12.32 23.53 9.79
C THR A 605 12.07 22.53 10.93
N ARG A 606 13.13 21.97 11.52
CA ARG A 606 13.08 20.97 12.61
C ARG A 606 13.06 21.61 14.01
N HIS A 607 12.28 22.67 14.20
CA HIS A 607 12.24 23.44 15.45
C HIS A 607 11.80 22.60 16.68
N TYR A 608 10.92 21.62 16.51
CA TYR A 608 10.34 20.84 17.62
C TYR A 608 11.04 19.51 17.91
N GLY A 609 11.65 18.87 16.92
CA GLY A 609 12.31 17.55 17.07
C GLY A 609 13.76 17.64 17.55
N PHE A 610 14.47 18.69 17.16
CA PHE A 610 15.89 18.83 17.45
C PHE A 610 16.15 19.43 18.85
N PRO A 611 17.10 18.89 19.64
CA PRO A 611 17.38 19.35 21.01
C PRO A 611 18.20 20.66 21.05
N TRP A 612 17.66 21.74 20.46
CA TRP A 612 18.36 23.03 20.31
C TRP A 612 18.78 23.67 21.65
N ARG A 613 18.03 23.41 22.73
CA ARG A 613 18.36 23.94 24.07
C ARG A 613 19.64 23.36 24.67
N GLN A 614 20.01 22.14 24.25
CA GLN A 614 21.19 21.42 24.74
C GLN A 614 22.32 21.39 23.69
N THR A 615 22.14 22.06 22.56
CA THR A 615 23.11 22.06 21.46
C THR A 615 24.03 23.26 21.56
N HIS A 616 25.34 23.01 21.57
CA HIS A 616 26.41 24.00 21.41
C HIS A 616 26.88 24.04 19.95
N LEU A 617 26.84 25.23 19.35
CA LEU A 617 27.21 25.47 17.96
C LEU A 617 28.55 26.18 17.87
N TRP A 618 29.50 25.55 17.17
CA TRP A 618 30.85 26.04 16.95
C TRP A 618 31.08 26.27 15.47
N LEU A 619 31.85 27.28 15.10
CA LEU A 619 32.36 27.41 13.72
C LEU A 619 33.63 26.58 13.55
N VAL A 620 33.74 25.93 12.39
CA VAL A 620 34.97 25.24 11.95
C VAL A 620 35.95 26.23 11.35
N ASP A 621 35.46 27.23 10.66
CA ASP A 621 36.27 28.27 10.03
C ASP A 621 35.50 29.60 9.93
N GLU A 622 36.23 30.70 9.92
CA GLU A 622 35.68 32.05 9.77
C GLU A 622 36.65 32.94 8.98
N ARG A 623 36.09 33.85 8.17
CA ARG A 623 36.86 34.85 7.45
C ARG A 623 37.18 36.02 8.38
N CYS A 624 38.34 36.63 8.18
CA CYS A 624 38.76 37.80 8.95
C CYS A 624 38.04 39.08 8.52
N VAL A 625 36.72 39.08 8.72
CA VAL A 625 35.78 40.17 8.47
C VAL A 625 34.90 40.36 9.72
N PRO A 626 34.24 41.51 9.90
CA PRO A 626 33.27 41.67 10.98
C PRO A 626 32.18 40.59 10.91
N LEU A 627 31.69 40.11 12.06
CA LEU A 627 30.64 39.06 12.11
C LEU A 627 29.31 39.47 11.45
N THR A 628 29.10 40.77 11.24
CA THR A 628 27.95 41.35 10.54
C THR A 628 28.17 41.51 9.03
N ASP A 629 29.36 41.19 8.53
CA ASP A 629 29.70 41.29 7.12
C ASP A 629 28.99 40.17 6.31
N LEU A 630 28.65 40.46 5.06
CA LEU A 630 27.99 39.51 4.16
C LEU A 630 28.88 38.29 3.84
N GLU A 631 30.21 38.43 3.95
CA GLU A 631 31.14 37.33 3.74
C GLU A 631 31.34 36.47 5.00
N SER A 632 30.85 36.86 6.18
CA SER A 632 31.02 36.10 7.42
C SER A 632 30.28 34.76 7.38
N ASN A 633 30.98 33.70 7.78
CA ASN A 633 30.40 32.38 7.99
C ASN A 633 29.39 32.40 9.15
N PHE A 634 29.71 33.11 10.24
CA PHE A 634 28.79 33.37 11.35
C PHE A 634 27.54 34.14 10.90
N GLY A 635 27.73 35.22 10.14
CA GLY A 635 26.61 36.00 9.59
C GLY A 635 25.66 35.14 8.76
N THR A 636 26.21 34.27 7.91
CA THR A 636 25.44 33.31 7.12
C THR A 636 24.70 32.28 8.00
N LEU A 637 25.37 31.70 9.00
CA LEU A 637 24.77 30.77 9.95
C LEU A 637 23.63 31.45 10.74
N HIS A 638 23.83 32.71 11.13
CA HIS A 638 22.83 33.49 11.84
C HIS A 638 21.57 33.70 11.01
N GLU A 639 21.74 34.15 9.77
CA GLU A 639 20.64 34.41 8.84
C GLU A 639 19.88 33.14 8.42
N GLN A 640 20.57 32.02 8.20
CA GLN A 640 19.92 30.81 7.67
C GLN A 640 19.42 29.85 8.75
N LEU A 641 19.98 29.88 9.96
CA LEU A 641 19.63 28.96 11.04
C LEU A 641 19.26 29.69 12.34
N LEU A 642 20.18 30.45 12.95
CA LEU A 642 20.02 30.92 14.34
C LEU A 642 18.80 31.83 14.54
N ARG A 643 18.42 32.64 13.53
CA ARG A 643 17.21 33.48 13.61
C ARG A 643 15.89 32.68 13.62
N HIS A 644 15.95 31.39 13.26
CA HIS A 644 14.79 30.51 13.11
C HIS A 644 14.67 29.45 14.21
N VAL A 645 15.71 29.23 15.01
CA VAL A 645 15.76 28.20 16.06
C VAL A 645 16.08 28.80 17.43
N ARG A 646 15.68 28.10 18.50
CA ARG A 646 15.89 28.57 19.88
C ARG A 646 17.11 27.91 20.51
N VAL A 647 18.29 28.41 20.19
CA VAL A 647 19.55 28.05 20.85
C VAL A 647 19.86 29.10 21.94
N PRO A 648 20.19 28.69 23.18
CA PRO A 648 20.62 29.63 24.21
C PRO A 648 21.84 30.42 23.75
N TYR A 649 21.90 31.72 24.06
CA TYR A 649 23.00 32.58 23.62
C TYR A 649 24.38 32.09 24.05
N PHE A 650 24.48 31.51 25.26
CA PHE A 650 25.71 30.95 25.81
C PHE A 650 26.16 29.63 25.13
N ASN A 651 25.34 29.06 24.25
CA ASN A 651 25.66 27.87 23.46
C ASN A 651 26.12 28.20 22.03
N ILE A 652 26.25 29.48 21.69
CA ILE A 652 26.66 29.93 20.36
C ILE A 652 28.09 30.46 20.45
N HIS A 653 29.02 29.79 19.78
CA HIS A 653 30.46 30.05 19.89
C HIS A 653 31.02 30.54 18.54
N PRO A 654 30.96 31.86 18.24
CA PRO A 654 31.61 32.43 17.07
C PRO A 654 33.13 32.44 17.22
N MET A 655 33.86 32.32 16.10
CA MET A 655 35.31 32.50 16.13
C MET A 655 35.67 33.97 16.43
N PRO A 656 36.62 34.24 17.35
CA PRO A 656 37.01 35.60 17.75
C PRO A 656 37.94 36.24 16.70
N VAL A 657 37.42 36.46 15.50
CA VAL A 657 38.13 37.09 14.38
C VAL A 657 38.18 38.61 14.47
N HIS A 658 37.32 39.22 15.29
CA HIS A 658 37.24 40.67 15.50
C HIS A 658 37.39 40.99 16.99
N LEU A 659 38.62 41.26 17.42
CA LEU A 659 38.96 41.60 18.81
C LEU A 659 39.61 42.99 18.86
N ASN A 660 39.37 43.74 19.93
CA ASN A 660 39.98 45.07 20.12
C ASN A 660 39.81 46.04 18.93
N ARG A 661 38.70 45.92 18.18
CA ARG A 661 38.40 46.65 16.94
C ARG A 661 39.36 46.38 15.77
N ARG A 662 40.04 45.23 15.78
CA ARG A 662 40.98 44.76 14.74
C ARG A 662 40.60 43.35 14.30
N LEU A 663 40.97 43.00 13.07
CA LEU A 663 40.63 41.71 12.46
C LEU A 663 41.87 40.79 12.43
N CYS A 664 41.76 39.61 13.02
CA CYS A 664 42.75 38.53 12.96
C CYS A 664 44.21 38.94 13.21
N VAL A 665 44.43 39.70 14.27
CA VAL A 665 45.76 40.15 14.71
C VAL A 665 46.34 39.11 15.67
N GLU A 666 47.58 38.66 15.44
CA GLU A 666 48.22 37.61 16.26
C GLU A 666 48.36 38.02 17.73
N GLU A 667 48.63 39.30 18.01
CA GLU A 667 48.76 39.81 19.38
C GLU A 667 47.44 39.72 20.19
N ASP A 668 46.30 39.65 19.50
CA ASP A 668 44.99 39.49 20.14
C ASP A 668 44.70 38.03 20.55
N LYS A 669 45.57 37.08 20.15
CA LYS A 669 45.51 35.65 20.54
C LYS A 669 44.16 34.99 20.30
N GLY A 670 43.47 35.39 19.22
CA GLY A 670 42.16 34.86 18.84
C GLY A 670 42.13 33.33 18.75
N PRO A 671 43.07 32.68 18.03
CA PRO A 671 43.12 31.22 17.95
C PRO A 671 43.30 30.54 19.31
N GLU A 672 44.16 31.07 20.19
CA GLU A 672 44.36 30.54 21.53
C GLU A 672 43.11 30.70 22.41
N LEU A 673 42.41 31.84 22.31
CA LEU A 673 41.17 32.07 23.04
C LEU A 673 40.10 31.05 22.66
N TYR A 674 39.89 30.83 21.37
CA TYR A 674 38.90 29.85 20.88
C TYR A 674 39.30 28.41 21.22
N ALA A 675 40.60 28.07 21.09
CA ALA A 675 41.09 26.76 21.49
C ALA A 675 40.92 26.49 22.99
N ASN A 676 41.15 27.50 23.85
CA ASN A 676 40.95 27.40 25.28
C ASN A 676 39.47 27.25 25.65
N GLU A 677 38.57 27.95 24.96
CA GLU A 677 37.12 27.80 25.13
C GLU A 677 36.65 26.39 24.75
N ILE A 678 37.12 25.85 23.62
CA ILE A 678 36.87 24.45 23.21
C ILE A 678 37.40 23.49 24.26
N ALA A 679 38.62 23.69 24.78
CA ALA A 679 39.19 22.81 25.79
C ALA A 679 38.45 22.85 27.13
N ALA A 680 37.84 24.00 27.47
CA ALA A 680 37.06 24.16 28.69
C ALA A 680 35.65 23.55 28.60
N LEU A 681 34.98 23.65 27.46
CA LEU A 681 33.58 23.24 27.29
C LEU A 681 33.42 21.87 26.61
N VAL A 682 34.31 21.51 25.69
CA VAL A 682 34.22 20.25 24.93
C VAL A 682 35.13 19.22 25.58
N THR A 683 34.53 18.18 26.17
CA THR A 683 35.29 17.11 26.84
C THR A 683 36.34 16.50 25.90
N ASN A 684 37.61 16.48 26.33
CA ASN A 684 38.77 16.03 25.54
C ASN A 684 38.98 16.76 24.20
N SER A 685 38.36 17.94 24.02
CA SER A 685 38.29 18.65 22.73
C SER A 685 37.77 17.75 21.60
N SER A 686 36.83 16.85 21.92
CA SER A 686 36.23 15.89 20.99
C SER A 686 34.78 16.26 20.72
N PHE A 687 34.54 16.94 19.59
CA PHE A 687 33.18 17.28 19.15
C PHE A 687 32.35 16.01 18.89
N ASP A 688 31.05 16.09 19.18
CA ASP A 688 30.13 15.00 18.85
C ASP A 688 29.93 14.88 17.35
N LEU A 689 29.90 16.02 16.65
CA LEU A 689 29.80 16.08 15.19
C LEU A 689 30.56 17.28 14.62
N VAL A 690 31.35 17.06 13.57
CA VAL A 690 31.96 18.11 12.74
C VAL A 690 31.41 17.98 11.32
N LEU A 691 30.79 19.04 10.80
CA LEU A 691 30.33 19.14 9.42
C LEU A 691 31.35 19.89 8.57
N LEU A 692 31.83 19.26 7.51
CA LEU A 692 32.82 19.80 6.58
C LEU A 692 32.26 19.91 5.16
N GLY A 693 32.67 20.96 4.45
CA GLY A 693 32.50 21.08 3.00
C GLY A 693 33.79 20.75 2.23
N VAL A 694 33.68 20.58 0.91
CA VAL A 694 34.83 20.34 0.02
C VAL A 694 34.88 21.39 -1.09
N GLY A 695 36.03 22.08 -1.19
CA GLY A 695 36.39 22.99 -2.27
C GLY A 695 36.57 22.28 -3.62
N ALA A 696 36.46 23.00 -4.74
CA ALA A 696 36.73 22.42 -6.06
C ALA A 696 38.21 22.04 -6.26
N ASP A 697 39.08 22.58 -5.41
CA ASP A 697 40.51 22.33 -5.24
C ASP A 697 40.79 21.40 -4.04
N GLY A 698 39.78 20.75 -3.46
CA GLY A 698 39.93 19.79 -2.35
C GLY A 698 40.28 20.40 -1.00
N HIS A 699 40.21 21.73 -0.86
CA HIS A 699 40.29 22.39 0.45
C HIS A 699 39.09 22.00 1.33
N THR A 700 39.28 22.02 2.65
CA THR A 700 38.20 21.85 3.65
C THR A 700 38.55 22.66 4.89
N ALA A 701 37.57 23.15 5.65
CA ALA A 701 37.81 23.96 6.84
C ALA A 701 38.82 25.11 6.58
N SER A 702 38.76 25.81 5.45
CA SER A 702 39.77 26.83 5.10
C SER A 702 41.26 26.39 5.20
N LEU A 703 41.52 25.09 5.08
CA LEU A 703 42.84 24.50 4.90
C LEU A 703 43.05 24.28 3.40
N PHE A 704 43.99 24.99 2.80
CA PHE A 704 44.18 25.06 1.36
C PHE A 704 45.34 24.18 0.87
N PRO A 705 45.26 23.64 -0.37
CA PRO A 705 46.37 22.95 -1.02
C PRO A 705 47.68 23.74 -0.93
N HIS A 706 48.79 23.03 -0.74
CA HIS A 706 50.16 23.54 -0.67
C HIS A 706 50.50 24.41 0.56
N SER A 707 49.55 24.69 1.45
CA SER A 707 49.83 25.32 2.74
C SER A 707 50.09 24.26 3.81
N PRO A 708 51.23 24.31 4.56
CA PRO A 708 51.47 23.41 5.67
C PRO A 708 50.67 23.76 6.94
N VAL A 709 50.06 24.95 6.97
CA VAL A 709 49.44 25.51 8.18
C VAL A 709 48.17 24.75 8.54
N GLY A 710 48.09 24.29 9.79
CA GLY A 710 46.93 23.56 10.32
C GLY A 710 46.80 22.10 9.91
N LEU A 711 47.76 21.56 9.14
CA LEU A 711 47.79 20.14 8.77
C LEU A 711 48.39 19.25 9.88
N GLU A 712 49.39 19.77 10.60
CA GLU A 712 50.14 19.10 11.67
C GLU A 712 50.40 20.10 12.81
N GLY A 713 50.69 19.60 14.02
CA GLY A 713 51.04 20.44 15.18
C GLY A 713 50.13 20.24 16.40
N SER A 714 50.47 20.91 17.52
CA SER A 714 49.75 20.82 18.79
C SER A 714 48.65 21.87 18.98
N GLN A 715 48.65 22.93 18.16
CA GLN A 715 47.64 23.99 18.20
C GLN A 715 46.33 23.49 17.55
N GLY A 716 45.21 23.68 18.27
CA GLY A 716 43.88 23.25 17.80
C GLY A 716 43.23 24.20 16.80
N VAL A 717 43.60 25.48 16.83
CA VAL A 717 43.04 26.56 16.01
C VAL A 717 44.20 27.42 15.52
N VAL A 718 44.18 27.85 14.26
CA VAL A 718 45.25 28.65 13.63
C VAL A 718 44.68 29.68 12.67
N PHE A 719 45.48 30.69 12.33
CA PHE A 719 45.22 31.53 11.16
C PHE A 719 45.73 30.85 9.90
N THR A 720 44.99 30.99 8.79
CA THR A 720 45.37 30.52 7.45
C THR A 720 45.20 31.62 6.41
N GLU A 721 45.89 31.46 5.29
CA GLU A 721 45.73 32.32 4.12
C GLU A 721 45.02 31.57 2.98
N SER A 722 43.94 32.19 2.49
CA SER A 722 43.15 31.77 1.35
C SER A 722 43.71 32.38 0.07
N PRO A 723 43.76 31.63 -1.04
CA PRO A 723 44.16 32.17 -2.35
C PRO A 723 43.15 33.18 -2.91
N VAL A 724 41.93 33.21 -2.37
CA VAL A 724 40.85 34.12 -2.74
C VAL A 724 40.53 35.07 -1.58
N LYS A 725 40.23 36.34 -1.89
CA LYS A 725 39.80 37.32 -0.90
C LYS A 725 38.49 36.92 -0.21
N PRO A 726 38.29 37.31 1.07
CA PRO A 726 39.31 37.75 2.03
C PRO A 726 40.35 36.65 2.30
N HIS A 727 41.62 37.06 2.28
CA HIS A 727 42.77 36.16 2.34
C HIS A 727 42.92 35.54 3.72
N GLN A 728 42.93 36.35 4.78
CA GLN A 728 43.15 35.81 6.12
C GLN A 728 41.86 35.14 6.65
N ARG A 729 42.03 33.95 7.25
CA ARG A 729 40.97 33.16 7.87
C ARG A 729 41.43 32.57 9.19
N MET A 730 40.49 32.27 10.08
CA MET A 730 40.73 31.46 11.27
C MET A 730 40.08 30.09 11.06
N THR A 731 40.75 29.01 11.47
CA THR A 731 40.23 27.65 11.28
C THR A 731 40.68 26.65 12.34
N LEU A 732 39.88 25.60 12.54
CA LEU A 732 40.29 24.39 13.25
C LEU A 732 41.35 23.61 12.45
N THR A 733 42.34 23.07 13.16
CA THR A 733 43.39 22.24 12.55
C THR A 733 42.93 20.80 12.31
N LEU A 734 43.56 20.09 11.37
CA LEU A 734 43.28 18.66 11.13
C LEU A 734 43.40 17.80 12.41
N PRO A 735 44.43 17.97 13.27
CA PRO A 735 44.51 17.25 14.53
C PRO A 735 43.29 17.43 15.43
N LEU A 736 42.67 18.62 15.46
CA LEU A 736 41.47 18.86 16.25
C LEU A 736 40.22 18.27 15.60
N ILE A 737 40.06 18.45 14.28
CA ILE A 737 38.95 17.85 13.51
C ILE A 737 38.95 16.32 13.68
N ASN A 738 40.12 15.68 13.63
CA ASN A 738 40.27 14.23 13.74
C ASN A 738 40.09 13.67 15.17
N LYS A 739 39.83 14.52 16.18
CA LYS A 739 39.38 14.09 17.52
C LYS A 739 37.86 13.92 17.61
N ALA A 740 37.09 14.38 16.62
CA ALA A 740 35.65 14.31 16.65
C ALA A 740 35.13 12.87 16.65
N LYS A 741 34.02 12.62 17.36
CA LYS A 741 33.33 11.32 17.39
C LYS A 741 32.71 10.99 16.03
N ARG A 742 32.23 12.01 15.31
CA ARG A 742 31.72 11.89 13.96
C ARG A 742 32.13 13.08 13.10
N VAL A 743 32.57 12.80 11.88
CA VAL A 743 32.81 13.81 10.84
C VAL A 743 31.91 13.52 9.65
N SER A 744 31.10 14.50 9.27
CA SER A 744 30.22 14.45 8.11
C SER A 744 30.77 15.37 7.04
N VAL A 745 31.09 14.83 5.86
CA VAL A 745 31.61 15.62 4.73
C VAL A 745 30.51 15.76 3.69
N LEU A 746 30.03 16.99 3.46
CA LEU A 746 28.98 17.31 2.49
C LEU A 746 29.60 17.84 1.19
N VAL A 747 29.29 17.18 0.08
CA VAL A 747 29.72 17.56 -1.26
C VAL A 747 28.52 17.60 -2.20
N MET A 748 28.26 18.76 -2.78
CA MET A 748 27.07 18.99 -3.60
C MET A 748 27.37 19.80 -4.85
N GLY A 749 26.65 19.46 -5.92
CA GLY A 749 26.64 20.17 -7.19
C GLY A 749 27.68 19.70 -8.19
N LYS A 750 27.32 19.78 -9.48
CA LYS A 750 28.14 19.36 -10.64
C LYS A 750 29.57 19.89 -10.65
N GLY A 751 29.78 21.12 -10.17
CA GLY A 751 31.11 21.75 -10.09
C GLY A 751 32.09 21.05 -9.13
N LYS A 752 31.65 20.02 -8.40
CA LYS A 752 32.48 19.21 -7.50
C LYS A 752 32.85 17.84 -8.07
N HIS A 753 32.37 17.49 -9.27
CA HIS A 753 32.61 16.18 -9.85
C HIS A 753 34.10 15.83 -10.02
N ASP A 754 34.87 16.75 -10.59
CA ASP A 754 36.30 16.53 -10.83
C ASP A 754 37.06 16.26 -9.54
N ILE A 755 36.78 17.04 -8.49
CA ILE A 755 37.46 16.89 -7.21
C ILE A 755 37.01 15.63 -6.47
N VAL A 756 35.72 15.26 -6.52
CA VAL A 756 35.23 14.00 -5.93
C VAL A 756 35.91 12.81 -6.60
N THR A 757 36.04 12.83 -7.92
CA THR A 757 36.73 11.78 -8.68
C THR A 757 38.20 11.67 -8.28
N VAL A 758 38.92 12.79 -8.17
CA VAL A 758 40.32 12.80 -7.72
C VAL A 758 40.44 12.30 -6.28
N VAL A 759 39.65 12.86 -5.36
CA VAL A 759 39.68 12.54 -3.92
C VAL A 759 39.30 11.08 -3.65
N SER A 760 38.47 10.45 -4.50
CA SER A 760 38.09 9.05 -4.39
C SER A 760 39.27 8.07 -4.62
N ARG A 761 40.30 8.49 -5.37
CA ARG A 761 41.42 7.64 -5.81
C ARG A 761 42.71 7.91 -5.06
N VAL A 762 42.86 9.11 -4.49
CA VAL A 762 44.07 9.50 -3.76
C VAL A 762 44.07 8.93 -2.33
N GLY A 763 45.26 8.55 -1.88
CA GLY A 763 45.49 8.10 -0.50
C GLY A 763 45.44 9.27 0.50
N HIS A 764 46.25 9.18 1.56
CA HIS A 764 46.39 10.25 2.55
C HIS A 764 47.44 11.28 2.07
N GLU A 765 46.99 12.37 1.42
CA GLU A 765 47.85 13.44 0.87
C GLU A 765 47.37 14.86 1.28
N PRO A 766 47.30 15.19 2.58
CA PRO A 766 46.73 16.46 3.07
C PRO A 766 47.41 17.72 2.54
N LYS A 767 48.70 17.64 2.15
CA LYS A 767 49.44 18.77 1.55
C LYS A 767 48.91 19.15 0.17
N LYS A 768 48.34 18.20 -0.58
CA LYS A 768 47.81 18.43 -1.94
C LYS A 768 46.29 18.55 -1.92
N TRP A 769 45.64 17.70 -1.14
CA TRP A 769 44.18 17.69 -0.97
C TRP A 769 43.88 17.65 0.53
N PRO A 770 43.71 18.80 1.21
CA PRO A 770 43.51 18.87 2.65
C PRO A 770 42.39 17.96 3.18
N VAL A 771 41.29 17.82 2.43
CA VAL A 771 40.20 16.89 2.79
C VAL A 771 40.66 15.43 2.92
N SER A 772 41.74 15.05 2.22
CA SER A 772 42.29 13.70 2.31
C SER A 772 42.92 13.37 3.68
N GLY A 773 43.28 14.40 4.46
CA GLY A 773 43.77 14.27 5.84
C GLY A 773 42.68 14.17 6.90
N VAL A 774 41.41 14.26 6.52
CA VAL A 774 40.29 14.03 7.44
C VAL A 774 40.15 12.53 7.65
N SER A 775 40.61 12.08 8.82
CA SER A 775 40.65 10.69 9.24
C SER A 775 40.53 10.63 10.77
N PRO A 776 39.31 10.64 11.31
CA PRO A 776 39.08 10.62 12.75
C PRO A 776 39.77 9.41 13.42
N SER A 777 40.50 9.67 14.50
CA SER A 777 41.35 8.67 15.17
C SER A 777 40.56 7.62 15.96
N SER A 778 39.43 8.03 16.55
CA SER A 778 38.52 7.19 17.35
C SER A 778 37.06 7.35 16.95
N GLY A 779 36.79 8.16 15.92
CA GLY A 779 35.46 8.50 15.42
C GLY A 779 35.14 7.87 14.08
N GLN A 780 33.96 8.21 13.54
CA GLN A 780 33.50 7.77 12.24
C GLN A 780 33.48 8.93 11.24
N ILE A 781 33.79 8.65 9.98
CA ILE A 781 33.60 9.60 8.88
C ILE A 781 32.52 9.09 7.93
N ALA A 782 31.62 9.99 7.54
CA ALA A 782 30.55 9.72 6.60
C ALA A 782 30.55 10.80 5.51
N TRP A 783 30.53 10.36 4.25
CA TRP A 783 30.50 11.21 3.07
C TRP A 783 29.07 11.33 2.58
N TYR A 784 28.58 12.55 2.41
CA TYR A 784 27.28 12.88 1.85
C TYR A 784 27.55 13.55 0.51
N VAL A 785 27.38 12.82 -0.60
CA VAL A 785 27.72 13.29 -1.95
C VAL A 785 26.47 13.23 -2.81
N ASP A 786 26.04 14.35 -3.38
CA ASP A 786 24.87 14.32 -4.27
C ASP A 786 25.20 13.70 -5.63
N TYR A 787 24.17 13.27 -6.36
CA TYR A 787 24.39 12.62 -7.65
C TYR A 787 25.10 13.52 -8.66
N GLU A 788 24.89 14.84 -8.62
CA GLU A 788 25.60 15.76 -9.50
C GLU A 788 27.12 15.79 -9.20
N ALA A 789 27.50 15.83 -7.92
CA ALA A 789 28.90 15.79 -7.51
C ALA A 789 29.52 14.39 -7.72
N LEU A 790 28.74 13.32 -7.66
CA LEU A 790 29.26 11.96 -7.81
C LEU A 790 29.38 11.51 -9.28
N LEU A 791 28.37 11.80 -10.09
CA LEU A 791 28.21 11.25 -11.44
C LEU A 791 28.54 12.25 -12.56
N GLY A 792 28.46 13.56 -12.26
CA GLY A 792 28.83 14.64 -13.18
C GLY A 792 27.67 15.21 -13.99
#